data_AF-A0A9P3C2G9-F1
#
_entry.id   AF-A0A9P3C2G9-F1
#
_cell.length_a   1.000
_cell.length_b   1.000
_cell.length_c   1.000
_cell.angle_alpha   90.00
_cell.angle_beta   90.00
_cell.angle_gamma   90.00
#
_symmetry.space_group_name_H-M   'P 1'
#
loop_
_entity.id
_entity.type
_entity.pdbx_description
1 polymer ?
#
loop_
_entity_poly.entity_id
_entity_poly.type
_entity_poly.pdbx_seq_one_letter_code
_entity_poly.pdbx_strand_id
1 'polypeptide(L)'
;MTVKEAVKESLLGSSKEPQLSQQVKHHFFHHARKDESTGEFYMTEDDFINAIAPKHEDYHKIKREHYGLLFRVADKRRAGKLSLSDWATFENLLTKPDAEYEIAFRLFDLDGTGTVKWDTFKDLYNMNKSSDSIPFDWNSEWASLYSGRSKARHDMTYPQFAQMLRGLQGERIRQAFHIFDKDGDGYIEPEDFQRIILETSKHKLSDYVLENLPSLCNISAGTKISYATVRAFQNIMREMDMIDVIVREATQKSEDGKITRADFLNEAARITRFSLFTPMEADILFHFAGLDAPSGRLSQKDFAKVVDASWRMPLALAGQAVSTATTTAQVAAEKTRSVLHSILESVHHFALGSLAGAFGAFMVYPIDLVKTRMQNQRSTRVGERLYNNSLDCFRKVIRNEGFLGLYSGVLPQLIGVAPEKAIKLTVNDLVRGHFANKENGKIWYPYEILAGGTAGGCQVIFTNPLEIVKIRLQVQGEIAKTVEGAPRRSAMWIVKNLGLVGLYKGASACLLRDVPFSAIYFPTYAHLKSDVFGETQTQRLGIVQLLTAGAIAGMPAAYLTTPCDVIKTRLQVEARKGDVRYNGLRHCAATIWRDEGFKAFFKGGPARIVRSSPQFGFTLAAYELLQNWLPMPGTHVDVTPSGHVEPGVGLQSAKAPLPYLRSRNALKLLLDLDENIGRVYIPQADKWPKFLQPSKQ
;
A
#
# COMPACT_ATOMS: atom_id res chain seq x y z
N MET A 1 5.36 -25.45 -34.80
CA MET A 1 4.37 -25.73 -33.74
C MET A 1 3.02 -25.34 -34.28
N THR A 2 2.13 -26.30 -34.51
CA THR A 2 0.77 -25.99 -34.98
C THR A 2 -0.03 -25.32 -33.85
N VAL A 3 -1.01 -24.47 -34.19
CA VAL A 3 -1.86 -23.79 -33.18
C VAL A 3 -2.53 -24.80 -32.24
N LYS A 4 -2.88 -25.99 -32.74
CA LYS A 4 -3.39 -27.10 -31.92
C LYS A 4 -2.36 -27.63 -30.93
N GLU A 5 -1.09 -27.76 -31.31
CA GLU A 5 -0.02 -28.19 -30.40
C GLU A 5 0.28 -27.12 -29.35
N ALA A 6 0.26 -25.84 -29.70
CA ALA A 6 0.46 -24.74 -28.75
C ALA A 6 -0.70 -24.63 -27.75
N VAL A 7 -1.95 -24.83 -28.19
CA VAL A 7 -3.12 -24.89 -27.32
C VAL A 7 -3.09 -26.14 -26.43
N LYS A 8 -2.69 -27.29 -26.99
CA LYS A 8 -2.52 -28.53 -26.23
C LYS A 8 -1.41 -28.42 -25.18
N GLU A 9 -0.29 -27.79 -25.51
CA GLU A 9 0.82 -27.55 -24.58
C GLU A 9 0.48 -26.46 -23.54
N SER A 10 -0.34 -25.48 -23.90
CA SER A 10 -0.87 -24.46 -22.96
C SER A 10 -1.91 -25.03 -21.98
N LEU A 11 -2.76 -25.95 -22.43
CA LEU A 11 -3.84 -26.56 -21.63
C LEU A 11 -3.38 -27.78 -20.82
N LEU A 12 -2.54 -28.65 -21.39
CA LEU A 12 -1.99 -29.83 -20.71
C LEU A 12 -0.69 -29.51 -19.94
N GLY A 13 -0.03 -28.40 -20.27
CA GLY A 13 1.29 -28.01 -19.78
C GLY A 13 2.42 -28.65 -20.60
N SER A 14 3.53 -27.93 -20.76
CA SER A 14 4.74 -28.49 -21.38
C SER A 14 5.41 -29.49 -20.43
N SER A 15 6.07 -30.52 -20.97
CA SER A 15 6.97 -31.40 -20.21
C SER A 15 8.32 -30.76 -19.87
N LYS A 16 8.55 -29.50 -20.27
CA LYS A 16 9.74 -28.74 -19.90
C LYS A 16 9.57 -28.14 -18.51
N GLU A 17 10.60 -28.30 -17.68
CA GLU A 17 10.65 -27.68 -16.35
C GLU A 17 10.42 -26.17 -16.44
N PRO A 18 9.50 -25.60 -15.64
CA PRO A 18 9.26 -24.17 -15.65
C PRO A 18 10.52 -23.40 -15.24
N GLN A 19 10.80 -22.26 -15.89
CA GLN A 19 11.84 -21.35 -15.42
C GLN A 19 11.42 -20.78 -14.06
N LEU A 20 11.99 -21.36 -13.00
CA LEU A 20 11.60 -21.07 -11.63
C LEU A 20 12.12 -19.70 -11.18
N SER A 21 11.23 -18.72 -11.00
CA SER A 21 11.52 -17.48 -10.28
C SER A 21 11.98 -17.79 -8.85
N GLN A 22 12.94 -17.03 -8.32
CA GLN A 22 13.41 -17.21 -6.94
C GLN A 22 12.28 -17.03 -5.91
N GLN A 23 11.29 -16.19 -6.21
CA GLN A 23 10.11 -15.98 -5.36
C GLN A 23 9.24 -17.24 -5.24
N VAL A 24 9.00 -17.93 -6.36
CA VAL A 24 8.21 -19.18 -6.41
C VAL A 24 8.90 -20.28 -5.60
N LYS A 25 10.23 -20.38 -5.73
CA LYS A 25 11.03 -21.33 -4.93
C LYS A 25 10.95 -21.02 -3.44
N HIS A 26 11.15 -19.75 -3.06
CA HIS A 26 11.09 -19.32 -1.67
C HIS A 26 9.73 -19.63 -1.04
N HIS A 27 8.64 -19.33 -1.75
CA HIS A 27 7.29 -19.62 -1.26
C HIS A 27 7.04 -21.11 -1.07
N PHE A 28 7.48 -21.96 -2.01
CA PHE A 28 7.39 -23.41 -1.86
C PHE A 28 8.16 -23.91 -0.64
N PHE A 29 9.45 -23.57 -0.50
CA PHE A 29 10.28 -24.05 0.60
C PHE A 29 9.85 -23.56 1.98
N HIS A 30 9.13 -22.43 2.05
CA HIS A 30 8.57 -21.93 3.31
C HIS A 30 7.44 -22.82 3.85
N HIS A 31 6.68 -23.47 2.97
CA HIS A 31 5.53 -24.29 3.33
C HIS A 31 5.75 -25.80 3.13
N ALA A 32 6.76 -26.19 2.34
CA ALA A 32 7.06 -27.59 2.04
C ALA A 32 7.72 -28.32 3.22
N ARG A 33 7.41 -29.61 3.34
CA ARG A 33 8.07 -30.54 4.26
C ARG A 33 9.09 -31.37 3.50
N LYS A 34 10.09 -31.86 4.22
CA LYS A 34 11.10 -32.76 3.66
C LYS A 34 10.70 -34.20 3.95
N ASP A 35 10.69 -35.04 2.92
CA ASP A 35 10.53 -36.48 3.10
C ASP A 35 11.83 -37.06 3.67
N GLU A 36 11.74 -37.72 4.83
CA GLU A 36 12.91 -38.33 5.48
C GLU A 36 13.47 -39.52 4.68
N SER A 37 12.65 -40.13 3.81
CA SER A 37 13.02 -41.31 3.03
C SER A 37 13.71 -40.99 1.70
N THR A 38 13.26 -39.95 0.99
CA THR A 38 13.80 -39.55 -0.32
C THR A 38 14.67 -38.29 -0.25
N GLY A 39 14.57 -37.52 0.82
CA GLY A 39 15.24 -36.23 0.98
C GLY A 39 14.63 -35.10 0.14
N GLU A 40 13.58 -35.37 -0.63
CA GLU A 40 12.88 -34.40 -1.48
C GLU A 40 11.86 -33.58 -0.68
N PHE A 41 11.64 -32.33 -1.12
CA PHE A 41 10.64 -31.45 -0.53
C PHE A 41 9.29 -31.60 -1.23
N TYR A 42 8.22 -31.73 -0.46
CA TYR A 42 6.86 -31.84 -0.95
C TYR A 42 5.88 -31.03 -0.08
N MET A 43 4.72 -30.67 -0.65
CA MET A 43 3.62 -30.06 0.11
C MET A 43 2.42 -31.00 0.16
N THR A 44 1.82 -31.16 1.35
CA THR A 44 0.53 -31.83 1.53
C THR A 44 -0.64 -30.86 1.24
N GLU A 45 -1.88 -31.37 1.20
CA GLU A 45 -3.08 -30.55 1.02
C GLU A 45 -3.18 -29.44 2.08
N ASP A 46 -2.90 -29.74 3.34
CA ASP A 46 -2.91 -28.75 4.43
C ASP A 46 -1.80 -27.70 4.27
N ASP A 47 -0.59 -28.11 3.86
CA ASP A 47 0.53 -27.20 3.64
C ASP A 47 0.24 -26.28 2.44
N PHE A 48 -0.41 -26.79 1.40
CA PHE A 48 -0.89 -26.03 0.26
C PHE A 48 -1.95 -25.00 0.65
N ILE A 49 -2.98 -25.40 1.40
CA ILE A 49 -3.99 -24.46 1.90
C ILE A 49 -3.33 -23.39 2.77
N ASN A 50 -2.33 -23.72 3.59
CA ASN A 50 -1.57 -22.73 4.37
C ASN A 50 -0.77 -21.74 3.50
N ALA A 51 -0.34 -22.14 2.31
CA ALA A 51 0.40 -21.30 1.38
C ALA A 51 -0.52 -20.36 0.61
N ILE A 52 -1.72 -20.82 0.24
CA ILE A 52 -2.65 -20.05 -0.62
C ILE A 52 -3.82 -19.41 0.13
N ALA A 53 -3.96 -19.62 1.43
CA ALA A 53 -5.06 -19.08 2.24
C ALA A 53 -4.49 -18.36 3.49
N PRO A 54 -4.50 -17.00 3.53
CA PRO A 54 -3.93 -16.21 4.63
C PRO A 54 -4.60 -16.50 5.98
N LYS A 55 -3.81 -16.69 7.04
CA LYS A 55 -4.34 -17.05 8.37
C LYS A 55 -5.23 -15.98 9.03
N HIS A 56 -5.11 -14.71 8.60
CA HIS A 56 -5.81 -13.57 9.18
C HIS A 56 -7.05 -13.13 8.39
N GLU A 57 -7.45 -13.89 7.37
CA GLU A 57 -8.57 -13.50 6.51
C GLU A 57 -9.93 -14.01 7.01
N ASP A 58 -10.98 -13.31 6.61
CA ASP A 58 -12.35 -13.67 6.89
C ASP A 58 -12.86 -14.77 5.94
N TYR A 59 -12.95 -16.01 6.45
CA TYR A 59 -13.45 -17.18 5.73
C TYR A 59 -14.98 -17.39 5.86
N HIS A 60 -15.74 -16.36 6.20
CA HIS A 60 -17.18 -16.49 6.46
C HIS A 60 -18.00 -16.98 5.25
N LYS A 61 -17.71 -16.49 4.03
CA LYS A 61 -18.43 -16.86 2.80
C LYS A 61 -17.78 -18.03 2.07
N ILE A 62 -16.47 -17.95 1.83
CA ILE A 62 -15.67 -19.04 1.26
C ILE A 62 -14.87 -19.63 2.41
N LYS A 63 -15.31 -20.79 2.89
CA LYS A 63 -14.60 -21.45 4.00
C LYS A 63 -13.22 -21.89 3.53
N ARG A 64 -12.25 -21.85 4.45
CA ARG A 64 -10.85 -22.25 4.21
C ARG A 64 -10.71 -23.66 3.60
N GLU A 65 -11.60 -24.59 3.95
CA GLU A 65 -11.65 -25.95 3.40
C GLU A 65 -11.86 -26.00 1.88
N HIS A 66 -12.55 -25.02 1.27
CA HIS A 66 -12.80 -25.01 -0.17
C HIS A 66 -11.50 -24.79 -0.98
N TYR A 67 -10.47 -24.19 -0.38
CA TYR A 67 -9.16 -24.05 -1.04
C TYR A 67 -8.48 -25.40 -1.32
N GLY A 68 -8.89 -26.48 -0.64
CA GLY A 68 -8.47 -27.85 -0.97
C GLY A 68 -8.90 -28.30 -2.37
N LEU A 69 -9.95 -27.72 -2.95
CA LEU A 69 -10.30 -27.98 -4.35
C LEU A 69 -9.18 -27.59 -5.32
N LEU A 70 -8.45 -26.52 -5.01
CA LEU A 70 -7.35 -26.05 -5.84
C LEU A 70 -6.12 -26.97 -5.74
N PHE A 71 -5.99 -27.73 -4.64
CA PHE A 71 -4.95 -28.75 -4.51
C PHE A 71 -5.09 -29.82 -5.59
N ARG A 72 -6.31 -30.21 -5.94
CA ARG A 72 -6.57 -31.18 -7.02
C ARG A 72 -6.15 -30.69 -8.40
N VAL A 73 -6.15 -29.36 -8.60
CA VAL A 73 -5.70 -28.73 -9.84
C VAL A 73 -4.18 -28.62 -9.88
N ALA A 74 -3.55 -28.41 -8.71
CA ALA A 74 -2.10 -28.40 -8.57
C ALA A 74 -1.51 -29.83 -8.69
N ASP A 75 -2.15 -30.84 -8.10
CA ASP A 75 -1.69 -32.23 -8.09
C ASP A 75 -2.09 -32.98 -9.37
N LYS A 76 -1.40 -32.66 -10.48
CA LYS A 76 -1.63 -33.29 -11.78
C LYS A 76 -1.47 -34.81 -11.77
N ARG A 77 -0.60 -35.33 -10.90
CA ARG A 77 -0.27 -36.77 -10.84
C ARG A 77 -1.21 -37.53 -9.89
N ARG A 78 -2.08 -36.84 -9.15
CA ARG A 78 -2.94 -37.39 -8.09
C ARG A 78 -2.14 -38.21 -7.07
N ALA A 79 -0.93 -37.74 -6.78
CA ALA A 79 -0.03 -38.42 -5.86
C ALA A 79 -0.35 -38.11 -4.37
N GLY A 80 -1.23 -37.14 -4.12
CA GLY A 80 -1.51 -36.62 -2.78
C GLY A 80 -0.38 -35.76 -2.20
N LYS A 81 0.65 -35.45 -3.02
CA LYS A 81 1.82 -34.66 -2.67
C LYS A 81 2.19 -33.76 -3.84
N LEU A 82 2.49 -32.48 -3.57
CA LEU A 82 2.94 -31.51 -4.57
C LEU A 82 4.45 -31.38 -4.59
N SER A 83 5.05 -31.53 -5.77
CA SER A 83 6.46 -31.22 -6.01
C SER A 83 6.68 -29.73 -6.32
N LEU A 84 7.95 -29.28 -6.30
CA LEU A 84 8.32 -27.93 -6.71
C LEU A 84 7.86 -27.61 -8.14
N SER A 85 7.91 -28.59 -9.05
CA SER A 85 7.45 -28.42 -10.43
C SER A 85 5.93 -28.26 -10.54
N ASP A 86 5.17 -28.98 -9.70
CA ASP A 86 3.70 -28.87 -9.66
C ASP A 86 3.29 -27.51 -9.11
N TRP A 87 3.93 -27.08 -8.02
CA TRP A 87 3.74 -25.76 -7.43
C TRP A 87 4.04 -24.63 -8.41
N ALA A 88 5.17 -24.69 -9.12
CA ALA A 88 5.53 -23.68 -10.10
C ALA A 88 4.55 -23.62 -11.28
N THR A 89 4.00 -24.77 -11.69
CA THR A 89 2.98 -24.84 -12.74
C THR A 89 1.66 -24.21 -12.27
N PHE A 90 1.31 -24.40 -11.00
CA PHE A 90 0.14 -23.78 -10.39
C PHE A 90 0.27 -22.26 -10.23
N GLU A 91 1.42 -21.77 -9.73
CA GLU A 91 1.70 -20.33 -9.67
C GLU A 91 1.68 -19.68 -11.06
N ASN A 92 2.32 -20.30 -12.05
CA ASN A 92 2.26 -19.81 -13.43
C ASN A 92 0.82 -19.79 -13.98
N LEU A 93 -0.02 -20.76 -13.62
CA LEU A 93 -1.44 -20.76 -13.98
C LEU A 93 -2.17 -19.53 -13.40
N LEU A 94 -1.91 -19.18 -12.13
CA LEU A 94 -2.52 -18.02 -11.48
C LEU A 94 -2.11 -16.68 -12.08
N THR A 95 -0.99 -16.62 -12.82
CA THR A 95 -0.57 -15.40 -13.53
C THR A 95 -1.30 -15.17 -14.86
N LYS A 96 -2.04 -16.17 -15.37
CA LYS A 96 -2.80 -16.03 -16.62
C LYS A 96 -4.05 -15.16 -16.42
N PRO A 97 -4.47 -14.38 -17.44
CA PRO A 97 -5.64 -13.50 -17.33
C PRO A 97 -6.97 -14.24 -17.13
N ASP A 98 -7.08 -15.47 -17.62
CA ASP A 98 -8.25 -16.35 -17.56
C ASP A 98 -8.08 -17.54 -16.59
N ALA A 99 -7.17 -17.40 -15.60
CA ALA A 99 -6.80 -18.44 -14.66
C ALA A 99 -8.01 -19.13 -14.00
N GLU A 100 -9.03 -18.38 -13.60
CA GLU A 100 -10.23 -18.92 -12.96
C GLU A 100 -10.98 -19.95 -13.82
N TYR A 101 -11.12 -19.70 -15.13
CA TYR A 101 -11.81 -20.62 -16.05
C TYR A 101 -10.94 -21.82 -16.36
N GLU A 102 -9.63 -21.64 -16.48
CA GLU A 102 -8.69 -22.74 -16.71
C GLU A 102 -8.59 -23.66 -15.48
N ILE A 103 -8.62 -23.11 -14.26
CA ILE A 103 -8.71 -23.87 -13.01
C ILE A 103 -9.99 -24.70 -12.99
N ALA A 104 -11.14 -24.09 -13.29
CA ALA A 104 -12.40 -24.81 -13.36
C ALA A 104 -12.35 -25.93 -14.42
N PHE A 105 -11.86 -25.64 -15.62
CA PHE A 105 -11.72 -26.63 -16.69
C PHE A 105 -10.87 -27.83 -16.25
N ARG A 106 -9.71 -27.59 -15.64
CA ARG A 106 -8.82 -28.66 -15.13
C ARG A 106 -9.46 -29.48 -14.01
N LEU A 107 -10.35 -28.90 -13.22
CA LEU A 107 -11.10 -29.63 -12.20
C LEU A 107 -12.09 -30.64 -12.83
N PHE A 108 -12.67 -30.30 -13.99
CA PHE A 108 -13.65 -31.13 -14.69
C PHE A 108 -13.04 -32.06 -15.76
N ASP A 109 -11.82 -31.79 -16.24
CA ASP A 109 -11.06 -32.71 -17.10
C ASP A 109 -10.38 -33.80 -16.26
N LEU A 110 -11.19 -34.74 -15.75
CA LEU A 110 -10.72 -35.82 -14.88
C LEU A 110 -9.69 -36.74 -15.55
N ASP A 111 -9.72 -36.85 -16.88
CA ASP A 111 -8.86 -37.77 -17.63
C ASP A 111 -7.62 -37.07 -18.21
N GLY A 112 -7.48 -35.75 -18.05
CA GLY A 112 -6.39 -34.96 -18.63
C GLY A 112 -6.37 -35.00 -20.16
N THR A 113 -7.54 -35.15 -20.78
CA THR A 113 -7.69 -35.34 -22.22
C THR A 113 -7.67 -34.03 -23.00
N GLY A 114 -7.80 -32.90 -22.30
CA GLY A 114 -7.97 -31.58 -22.91
C GLY A 114 -9.42 -31.31 -23.34
N THR A 115 -10.37 -32.13 -22.88
CA THR A 115 -11.82 -32.00 -23.13
C THR A 115 -12.62 -32.39 -21.90
N VAL A 116 -13.71 -31.69 -21.61
CA VAL A 116 -14.64 -32.03 -20.52
C VAL A 116 -15.78 -32.88 -21.10
N LYS A 117 -15.87 -34.12 -20.63
CA LYS A 117 -16.98 -35.03 -20.98
C LYS A 117 -18.29 -34.52 -20.39
N TRP A 118 -19.32 -34.49 -21.22
CA TRP A 118 -20.63 -33.95 -20.82
C TRP A 118 -21.24 -34.70 -19.63
N ASP A 119 -21.24 -36.04 -19.67
CA ASP A 119 -21.85 -36.86 -18.62
C ASP A 119 -21.11 -36.67 -17.30
N THR A 120 -19.77 -36.65 -17.33
CA THR A 120 -18.94 -36.38 -16.16
C THR A 120 -19.23 -35.01 -15.54
N PHE A 121 -19.35 -33.97 -16.36
CA PHE A 121 -19.71 -32.64 -15.88
C PHE A 121 -21.10 -32.63 -15.23
N LYS A 122 -22.10 -33.25 -15.87
CA LYS A 122 -23.47 -33.33 -15.37
C LYS A 122 -23.56 -34.13 -14.06
N ASP A 123 -22.84 -35.24 -13.97
CA ASP A 123 -22.80 -36.08 -12.78
C ASP A 123 -22.17 -35.32 -11.60
N LEU A 124 -21.00 -34.70 -11.81
CA LEU A 124 -20.34 -33.87 -10.79
C LEU A 124 -21.20 -32.67 -10.36
N TYR A 125 -21.94 -32.07 -11.28
CA TYR A 125 -22.89 -31.01 -10.98
C TYR A 125 -24.04 -31.51 -10.09
N ASN A 126 -24.62 -32.68 -10.39
CA ASN A 126 -25.75 -33.21 -9.63
C ASN A 126 -25.34 -33.85 -8.30
N MET A 127 -24.12 -34.39 -8.19
CA MET A 127 -23.63 -35.03 -6.96
C MET A 127 -23.57 -34.09 -5.76
N ASN A 128 -23.41 -32.79 -6.01
CA ASN A 128 -23.30 -31.78 -4.97
C ASN A 128 -24.65 -31.12 -4.61
N LYS A 129 -25.74 -31.45 -5.30
CA LYS A 129 -27.05 -30.82 -5.05
C LYS A 129 -27.76 -31.38 -3.83
N SER A 130 -28.37 -30.49 -3.05
CA SER A 130 -29.31 -30.85 -1.98
C SER A 130 -30.67 -31.26 -2.56
N SER A 131 -31.46 -32.02 -1.80
CA SER A 131 -32.80 -32.46 -2.25
C SER A 131 -33.82 -31.33 -2.42
N ASP A 132 -33.53 -30.15 -1.89
CA ASP A 132 -34.39 -28.95 -1.94
C ASP A 132 -33.87 -27.88 -2.94
N SER A 133 -32.84 -28.21 -3.73
CA SER A 133 -32.30 -27.31 -4.76
C SER A 133 -33.30 -27.08 -5.90
N ILE A 134 -33.36 -25.87 -6.43
CA ILE A 134 -34.11 -25.50 -7.63
C ILE A 134 -33.64 -26.38 -8.82
N PRO A 135 -34.58 -27.06 -9.51
CA PRO A 135 -34.26 -27.86 -10.69
C PRO A 135 -33.63 -27.00 -11.79
N PHE A 136 -32.64 -27.58 -12.49
CA PHE A 136 -32.02 -26.97 -13.67
C PHE A 136 -32.11 -27.91 -14.86
N ASP A 137 -32.69 -27.43 -15.96
CA ASP A 137 -32.87 -28.18 -17.20
C ASP A 137 -31.65 -28.05 -18.13
N TRP A 138 -30.85 -29.11 -18.13
CA TRP A 138 -29.72 -29.33 -19.02
C TRP A 138 -30.11 -29.75 -20.45
N ASN A 139 -31.41 -29.91 -20.75
CA ASN A 139 -31.92 -30.16 -22.11
C ASN A 139 -32.44 -28.88 -22.79
N SER A 140 -32.24 -27.72 -22.17
CA SER A 140 -32.59 -26.41 -22.72
C SER A 140 -31.86 -26.09 -24.04
N GLU A 141 -32.45 -25.19 -24.83
CA GLU A 141 -31.82 -24.66 -26.05
C GLU A 141 -30.44 -24.05 -25.74
N TRP A 142 -30.32 -23.33 -24.62
CA TRP A 142 -29.05 -22.78 -24.13
C TRP A 142 -27.98 -23.85 -23.94
N ALA A 143 -28.29 -24.96 -23.26
CA ALA A 143 -27.33 -26.04 -23.03
C ALA A 143 -26.90 -26.70 -24.35
N SER A 144 -27.83 -26.81 -25.31
CA SER A 144 -27.57 -27.42 -26.61
C SER A 144 -26.59 -26.63 -27.49
N LEU A 145 -26.39 -25.32 -27.22
CA LEU A 145 -25.39 -24.49 -27.92
C LEU A 145 -23.95 -24.94 -27.61
N TYR A 146 -23.73 -25.55 -26.45
CA TYR A 146 -22.38 -25.89 -25.98
C TYR A 146 -22.09 -27.38 -26.06
N SER A 147 -23.07 -28.23 -25.74
CA SER A 147 -22.90 -29.68 -25.74
C SER A 147 -23.59 -30.38 -26.89
N GLY A 148 -24.32 -29.68 -27.76
CA GLY A 148 -25.14 -30.27 -28.81
C GLY A 148 -26.52 -30.70 -28.33
N ARG A 149 -27.42 -31.04 -29.28
CA ARG A 149 -28.77 -31.51 -28.95
C ARG A 149 -28.71 -32.85 -28.21
N SER A 150 -29.75 -33.18 -27.44
CA SER A 150 -29.84 -34.40 -26.62
C SER A 150 -29.43 -35.71 -27.33
N LYS A 151 -29.66 -35.83 -28.65
CA LYS A 151 -29.31 -37.01 -29.47
C LYS A 151 -27.91 -36.97 -30.13
N ALA A 152 -27.20 -35.85 -30.05
CA ALA A 152 -25.91 -35.61 -30.69
C ALA A 152 -24.99 -34.80 -29.77
N ARG A 153 -24.91 -35.20 -28.50
CA ARG A 153 -24.05 -34.51 -27.53
C ARG A 153 -22.57 -34.80 -27.80
N HIS A 154 -21.73 -33.78 -27.64
CA HIS A 154 -20.28 -33.88 -27.80
C HIS A 154 -19.53 -33.35 -26.57
N ASP A 155 -18.27 -33.74 -26.44
CA ASP A 155 -17.38 -33.25 -25.39
C ASP A 155 -17.05 -31.77 -25.61
N MET A 156 -16.83 -31.05 -24.50
CA MET A 156 -16.59 -29.61 -24.53
C MET A 156 -15.09 -29.32 -24.54
N THR A 157 -14.66 -28.53 -25.52
CA THR A 157 -13.31 -27.93 -25.52
C THR A 157 -13.21 -26.80 -24.49
N TYR A 158 -11.99 -26.41 -24.10
CA TYR A 158 -11.78 -25.30 -23.15
C TYR A 158 -12.58 -24.02 -23.50
N PRO A 159 -12.55 -23.48 -24.74
CA PRO A 159 -13.32 -22.30 -25.08
C PRO A 159 -14.84 -22.47 -24.92
N GLN A 160 -15.37 -23.64 -25.33
CA GLN A 160 -16.80 -23.95 -25.19
C GLN A 160 -17.21 -24.05 -23.72
N PHE A 161 -16.38 -24.72 -22.91
CA PHE A 161 -16.61 -24.86 -21.47
C PHE A 161 -16.56 -23.50 -20.74
N ALA A 162 -15.55 -22.67 -21.03
CA ALA A 162 -15.42 -21.34 -20.43
C ALA A 162 -16.61 -20.44 -20.80
N GLN A 163 -17.04 -20.46 -22.07
CA GLN A 163 -18.20 -19.69 -22.52
C GLN A 163 -19.51 -20.19 -21.87
N MET A 164 -19.68 -21.51 -21.74
CA MET A 164 -20.81 -22.10 -21.03
C MET A 164 -20.84 -21.65 -19.56
N LEU A 165 -19.72 -21.76 -18.83
CA LEU A 165 -19.66 -21.32 -17.42
C LEU A 165 -20.04 -19.85 -17.25
N ARG A 166 -19.57 -18.98 -18.16
CA ARG A 166 -19.89 -17.55 -18.15
C ARG A 166 -21.39 -17.28 -18.30
N GLY A 167 -22.09 -18.09 -19.09
CA GLY A 167 -23.54 -17.98 -19.30
C GLY A 167 -24.40 -18.70 -18.27
N LEU A 168 -23.85 -19.72 -17.59
CA LEU A 168 -24.60 -20.67 -16.77
C LEU A 168 -25.36 -19.98 -15.63
N GLN A 169 -24.71 -19.05 -14.93
CA GLN A 169 -25.31 -18.29 -13.84
C GLN A 169 -26.58 -17.56 -14.28
N GLY A 170 -26.56 -16.90 -15.43
CA GLY A 170 -27.73 -16.22 -15.96
C GLY A 170 -28.84 -17.17 -16.42
N GLU A 171 -28.45 -18.33 -16.95
CA GLU A 171 -29.42 -19.35 -17.33
C GLU A 171 -30.08 -19.99 -16.11
N ARG A 172 -29.32 -20.24 -15.02
CA ARG A 172 -29.87 -20.73 -13.74
C ARG A 172 -30.95 -19.79 -13.20
N ILE A 173 -30.65 -18.50 -13.15
CA ILE A 173 -31.60 -17.48 -12.70
C ILE A 173 -32.82 -17.42 -13.63
N ARG A 174 -32.61 -17.49 -14.95
CA ARG A 174 -33.70 -17.47 -15.95
C ARG A 174 -34.64 -18.67 -15.79
N GLN A 175 -34.10 -19.88 -15.70
CA GLN A 175 -34.92 -21.08 -15.54
C GLN A 175 -35.63 -21.10 -14.18
N ALA A 176 -34.92 -20.71 -13.12
CA ALA A 176 -35.52 -20.58 -11.80
C ALA A 176 -36.69 -19.58 -11.80
N PHE A 177 -36.53 -18.42 -12.45
CA PHE A 177 -37.61 -17.44 -12.62
C PHE A 177 -38.84 -18.07 -13.29
N HIS A 178 -38.65 -18.78 -14.41
CA HIS A 178 -39.76 -19.44 -15.13
C HIS A 178 -40.44 -20.56 -14.32
N ILE A 179 -39.74 -21.16 -13.34
CA ILE A 179 -40.34 -22.16 -12.45
C ILE A 179 -41.29 -21.50 -11.44
N PHE A 180 -40.93 -20.30 -10.95
CA PHE A 180 -41.74 -19.56 -9.97
C PHE A 180 -42.81 -18.67 -10.62
N ASP A 181 -42.63 -18.26 -11.87
CA ASP A 181 -43.64 -17.57 -12.69
C ASP A 181 -44.71 -18.57 -13.19
N LYS A 182 -45.60 -18.97 -12.27
CA LYS A 182 -46.64 -20.00 -12.52
C LYS A 182 -47.66 -19.57 -13.57
N ASP A 183 -47.94 -18.26 -13.64
CA ASP A 183 -49.00 -17.69 -14.48
C ASP A 183 -48.46 -17.20 -15.84
N GLY A 184 -47.12 -17.15 -16.01
CA GLY A 184 -46.46 -16.67 -17.23
C GLY A 184 -46.62 -15.17 -17.45
N ASP A 185 -46.90 -14.41 -16.40
CA ASP A 185 -47.15 -12.96 -16.45
C ASP A 185 -45.85 -12.14 -16.41
N GLY A 186 -44.70 -12.80 -16.18
CA GLY A 186 -43.40 -12.16 -16.09
C GLY A 186 -43.09 -11.56 -14.71
N TYR A 187 -43.83 -11.98 -13.67
CA TYR A 187 -43.66 -11.54 -12.28
C TYR A 187 -43.56 -12.73 -11.32
N ILE A 188 -42.78 -12.54 -10.24
CA ILE A 188 -42.65 -13.52 -9.15
C ILE A 188 -42.84 -12.86 -7.79
N GLU A 189 -43.15 -13.66 -6.77
CA GLU A 189 -43.25 -13.17 -5.40
C GLU A 189 -41.87 -12.83 -4.82
N PRO A 190 -41.79 -11.89 -3.85
CA PRO A 190 -40.53 -11.47 -3.23
C PRO A 190 -39.75 -12.63 -2.60
N GLU A 191 -40.47 -13.56 -1.96
CA GLU A 191 -39.89 -14.73 -1.29
C GLU A 191 -39.27 -15.69 -2.31
N ASP A 192 -39.91 -15.87 -3.46
CA ASP A 192 -39.40 -16.70 -4.55
C ASP A 192 -38.12 -16.10 -5.14
N PHE A 193 -38.09 -14.78 -5.35
CA PHE A 193 -36.88 -14.09 -5.76
C PHE A 193 -35.75 -14.24 -4.73
N GLN A 194 -36.05 -14.08 -3.44
CA GLN A 194 -35.08 -14.27 -2.38
C GLN A 194 -34.51 -15.69 -2.39
N ARG A 195 -35.36 -16.71 -2.60
CA ARG A 195 -34.93 -18.11 -2.74
C ARG A 195 -34.00 -18.30 -3.94
N ILE A 196 -34.34 -17.74 -5.12
CA ILE A 196 -33.48 -17.81 -6.32
C ILE A 196 -32.09 -17.22 -6.04
N ILE A 197 -32.03 -16.04 -5.42
CA ILE A 197 -30.76 -15.36 -5.14
C ILE A 197 -29.93 -16.10 -4.09
N LEU A 198 -30.58 -16.62 -3.04
CA LEU A 198 -29.90 -17.40 -1.99
C LEU A 198 -29.25 -18.67 -2.53
N GLU A 199 -29.88 -19.33 -3.51
CA GLU A 199 -29.35 -20.58 -4.07
C GLU A 199 -28.34 -20.37 -5.21
N THR A 200 -28.44 -19.25 -5.94
CA THR A 200 -27.58 -19.01 -7.11
C THR A 200 -26.37 -18.14 -6.81
N SER A 201 -26.48 -17.18 -5.87
CA SER A 201 -25.57 -16.03 -5.77
C SER A 201 -25.22 -15.60 -4.34
N LYS A 202 -25.61 -16.34 -3.30
CA LYS A 202 -25.39 -15.97 -1.88
C LYS A 202 -23.93 -15.67 -1.51
N HIS A 203 -22.97 -16.40 -2.10
CA HIS A 203 -21.54 -16.25 -1.85
C HIS A 203 -20.95 -14.95 -2.43
N LYS A 204 -21.67 -14.28 -3.34
CA LYS A 204 -21.27 -13.02 -3.97
C LYS A 204 -21.83 -11.78 -3.28
N LEU A 205 -22.85 -11.95 -2.44
CA LEU A 205 -23.59 -10.85 -1.82
C LEU A 205 -23.19 -10.65 -0.35
N SER A 206 -23.17 -9.38 0.07
CA SER A 206 -23.00 -9.02 1.48
C SER A 206 -24.19 -9.48 2.32
N ASP A 207 -23.98 -9.68 3.62
CA ASP A 207 -25.07 -10.07 4.53
C ASP A 207 -26.14 -8.97 4.60
N TYR A 208 -25.73 -7.71 4.43
CA TYR A 208 -26.63 -6.57 4.34
C TYR A 208 -27.60 -6.67 3.17
N VAL A 209 -27.10 -7.00 1.97
CA VAL A 209 -27.97 -7.15 0.80
C VAL A 209 -28.91 -8.33 1.01
N LEU A 210 -28.40 -9.47 1.52
CA LEU A 210 -29.19 -10.68 1.74
C LEU A 210 -30.35 -10.47 2.72
N GLU A 211 -30.13 -9.77 3.84
CA GLU A 211 -31.16 -9.45 4.82
C GLU A 211 -32.20 -8.46 4.27
N ASN A 212 -31.78 -7.55 3.38
CA ASN A 212 -32.65 -6.53 2.81
C ASN A 212 -33.21 -6.89 1.41
N LEU A 213 -33.00 -8.10 0.90
CA LEU A 213 -33.51 -8.55 -0.41
C LEU A 213 -35.03 -8.28 -0.59
N PRO A 214 -35.90 -8.52 0.42
CA PRO A 214 -37.34 -8.26 0.29
C PRO A 214 -37.67 -6.78 0.03
N SER A 215 -36.78 -5.85 0.39
CA SER A 215 -37.00 -4.41 0.19
C SER A 215 -36.98 -3.99 -1.29
N LEU A 216 -36.50 -4.84 -2.20
CA LEU A 216 -36.49 -4.58 -3.65
C LEU A 216 -37.88 -4.35 -4.24
N CYS A 217 -38.91 -4.92 -3.63
CA CYS A 217 -40.30 -4.71 -4.04
C CYS A 217 -40.75 -3.26 -3.86
N ASN A 218 -40.09 -2.50 -2.99
CA ASN A 218 -40.42 -1.10 -2.75
C ASN A 218 -39.95 -0.17 -3.89
N ILE A 219 -39.13 -0.66 -4.83
CA ILE A 219 -38.61 0.13 -5.96
C ILE A 219 -39.59 0.13 -7.13
N SER A 220 -40.26 -1.00 -7.37
CA SER A 220 -41.22 -1.13 -8.48
C SER A 220 -42.63 -0.79 -7.96
N ALA A 221 -43.47 -0.15 -8.78
CA ALA A 221 -44.81 0.28 -8.38
C ALA A 221 -45.83 -0.86 -8.10
N GLY A 222 -45.35 -2.11 -7.93
CA GLY A 222 -46.15 -3.31 -7.72
C GLY A 222 -45.58 -4.18 -6.60
N THR A 223 -46.42 -5.03 -6.03
CA THR A 223 -46.04 -5.94 -4.93
C THR A 223 -45.16 -7.11 -5.38
N LYS A 224 -45.12 -7.38 -6.69
CA LYS A 224 -44.37 -8.48 -7.31
C LYS A 224 -43.09 -7.99 -8.02
N ILE A 225 -42.11 -8.87 -8.15
CA ILE A 225 -40.82 -8.58 -8.80
C ILE A 225 -40.86 -9.01 -10.28
N SER A 226 -40.57 -8.06 -11.18
CA SER A 226 -40.53 -8.35 -12.62
C SER A 226 -39.23 -9.03 -13.04
N TYR A 227 -39.26 -9.78 -14.16
CA TYR A 227 -38.04 -10.35 -14.74
C TYR A 227 -36.97 -9.29 -15.07
N ALA A 228 -37.37 -8.07 -15.45
CA ALA A 228 -36.46 -6.98 -15.71
C ALA A 228 -35.69 -6.55 -14.45
N THR A 229 -36.35 -6.54 -13.29
CA THR A 229 -35.74 -6.25 -11.98
C THR A 229 -34.72 -7.33 -11.61
N VAL A 230 -35.06 -8.61 -11.83
CA VAL A 230 -34.14 -9.75 -11.62
C VAL A 230 -32.90 -9.62 -12.51
N ARG A 231 -33.09 -9.27 -13.78
CA ARG A 231 -31.98 -9.06 -14.74
C ARG A 231 -31.11 -7.86 -14.36
N ALA A 232 -31.70 -6.75 -13.95
CA ALA A 232 -30.96 -5.58 -13.49
C ALA A 232 -30.11 -5.92 -12.24
N PHE A 233 -30.69 -6.63 -11.26
CA PHE A 233 -29.96 -7.11 -10.09
C PHE A 233 -28.81 -8.06 -10.48
N GLN A 234 -29.05 -8.96 -11.43
CA GLN A 234 -28.01 -9.85 -11.95
C GLN A 234 -26.85 -9.08 -12.61
N ASN A 235 -27.14 -8.05 -13.40
CA ASN A 235 -26.11 -7.22 -14.03
C ASN A 235 -25.29 -6.47 -12.98
N ILE A 236 -25.92 -5.92 -11.93
CA ILE A 236 -25.23 -5.29 -10.80
C ILE A 236 -24.25 -6.27 -10.14
N MET A 237 -24.70 -7.51 -9.89
CA MET A 237 -23.83 -8.55 -9.31
C MET A 237 -22.66 -8.91 -10.23
N ARG A 238 -22.85 -8.92 -11.55
CA ARG A 238 -21.80 -9.23 -12.51
C ARG A 238 -20.76 -8.12 -12.61
N GLU A 239 -21.20 -6.87 -12.53
CA GLU A 239 -20.35 -5.68 -12.76
C GLU A 239 -19.94 -4.99 -11.44
N MET A 240 -19.92 -5.71 -10.30
CA MET A 240 -19.56 -5.15 -8.98
C MET A 240 -18.21 -4.43 -8.97
N ASP A 241 -17.20 -4.97 -9.66
CA ASP A 241 -15.87 -4.37 -9.74
C ASP A 241 -15.90 -3.05 -10.52
N MET A 242 -16.72 -2.97 -11.58
CA MET A 242 -16.91 -1.75 -12.36
C MET A 242 -17.68 -0.70 -11.54
N ILE A 243 -18.70 -1.14 -10.78
CA ILE A 243 -19.46 -0.27 -9.88
C ILE A 243 -18.53 0.36 -8.84
N ASP A 244 -17.60 -0.41 -8.26
CA ASP A 244 -16.61 0.11 -7.30
C ASP A 244 -15.77 1.23 -7.94
N VAL A 245 -15.20 0.98 -9.13
CA VAL A 245 -14.41 1.99 -9.86
C VAL A 245 -15.24 3.25 -10.14
N ILE A 246 -16.47 3.09 -10.61
CA ILE A 246 -17.37 4.22 -10.91
C ILE A 246 -17.70 5.00 -9.65
N VAL A 247 -18.10 4.34 -8.57
CA VAL A 247 -18.43 4.98 -7.29
C VAL A 247 -17.22 5.72 -6.74
N ARG A 248 -16.03 5.10 -6.77
CA ARG A 248 -14.79 5.69 -6.29
C ARG A 248 -14.37 6.91 -7.11
N GLU A 249 -14.47 6.88 -8.42
CA GLU A 249 -14.16 8.03 -9.29
C GLU A 249 -15.20 9.14 -9.17
N ALA A 250 -16.49 8.79 -9.09
CA ALA A 250 -17.58 9.75 -8.93
C ALA A 250 -17.49 10.45 -7.56
N THR A 251 -17.21 9.70 -6.48
CA THR A 251 -17.04 10.27 -5.14
C THR A 251 -15.78 11.11 -5.01
N GLN A 252 -14.69 10.78 -5.71
CA GLN A 252 -13.49 11.64 -5.77
C GLN A 252 -13.75 12.97 -6.48
N LYS A 253 -14.68 13.00 -7.44
CA LYS A 253 -15.06 14.22 -8.17
C LYS A 253 -16.08 15.07 -7.43
N SER A 254 -16.80 14.51 -6.47
CA SER A 254 -17.75 15.26 -5.65
C SER A 254 -17.04 15.98 -4.50
N GLU A 255 -17.35 17.26 -4.31
CA GLU A 255 -16.74 18.12 -3.28
C GLU A 255 -16.95 17.60 -1.84
N ASP A 256 -18.08 16.94 -1.58
CA ASP A 256 -18.46 16.40 -0.27
C ASP A 256 -18.26 14.87 -0.15
N GLY A 257 -17.67 14.23 -1.16
CA GLY A 257 -17.46 12.78 -1.20
C GLY A 257 -18.75 11.95 -1.29
N LYS A 258 -19.89 12.58 -1.63
CA LYS A 258 -21.19 11.92 -1.80
C LYS A 258 -21.76 12.11 -3.20
N ILE A 259 -22.34 11.06 -3.76
CA ILE A 259 -22.86 11.06 -5.13
C ILE A 259 -24.37 10.84 -5.17
N THR A 260 -25.02 11.41 -6.17
CA THR A 260 -26.40 11.12 -6.55
C THR A 260 -26.46 10.07 -7.66
N ARG A 261 -27.67 9.57 -7.96
CA ARG A 261 -27.91 8.66 -9.10
C ARG A 261 -27.42 9.24 -10.42
N ALA A 262 -27.64 10.54 -10.63
CA ALA A 262 -27.23 11.23 -11.84
C ALA A 262 -25.69 11.29 -11.95
N ASP A 263 -25.00 11.55 -10.85
CA ASP A 263 -23.53 11.58 -10.82
C ASP A 263 -22.94 10.21 -11.14
N PHE A 264 -23.53 9.14 -10.59
CA PHE A 264 -23.15 7.77 -10.89
C PHE A 264 -23.33 7.43 -12.38
N LEU A 265 -24.51 7.70 -12.96
CA LEU A 265 -24.78 7.40 -14.37
C LEU A 265 -23.89 8.23 -15.32
N ASN A 266 -23.63 9.50 -14.99
CA ASN A 266 -22.74 10.36 -15.78
C ASN A 266 -21.29 9.86 -15.74
N GLU A 267 -20.81 9.43 -14.57
CA GLU A 267 -19.46 8.87 -14.44
C GLU A 267 -19.36 7.47 -15.07
N ALA A 268 -20.39 6.65 -14.94
CA ALA A 268 -20.49 5.36 -15.61
C ALA A 268 -20.35 5.51 -17.12
N ALA A 269 -21.10 6.42 -17.73
CA ALA A 269 -21.02 6.69 -19.18
C ALA A 269 -19.64 7.20 -19.61
N ARG A 270 -18.96 7.97 -18.75
CA ARG A 270 -17.61 8.48 -19.01
C ARG A 270 -16.55 7.38 -18.99
N ILE A 271 -16.56 6.52 -17.97
CA ILE A 271 -15.56 5.48 -17.76
C ILE A 271 -15.69 4.38 -18.82
N THR A 272 -16.92 3.96 -19.09
CA THR A 272 -17.20 2.78 -19.91
C THR A 272 -17.29 3.09 -21.41
N ARG A 273 -17.28 4.38 -21.79
CA ARG A 273 -17.42 4.91 -23.17
C ARG A 273 -18.73 4.54 -23.89
N PHE A 274 -19.53 3.65 -23.33
CA PHE A 274 -20.87 3.22 -23.75
C PHE A 274 -21.72 3.03 -22.51
N SER A 275 -22.99 3.46 -22.48
CA SER A 275 -23.84 3.34 -21.28
C SER A 275 -24.09 1.88 -20.90
N LEU A 276 -23.25 1.30 -20.05
CA LEU A 276 -23.39 -0.07 -19.56
C LEU A 276 -24.47 -0.21 -18.49
N PHE A 277 -24.79 0.88 -17.78
CA PHE A 277 -25.77 0.85 -16.68
C PHE A 277 -27.09 1.52 -17.07
N THR A 278 -28.19 0.84 -16.79
CA THR A 278 -29.56 1.35 -16.96
C THR A 278 -30.01 2.13 -15.72
N PRO A 279 -31.00 3.04 -15.84
CA PRO A 279 -31.59 3.71 -14.68
C PRO A 279 -32.11 2.74 -13.61
N MET A 280 -32.70 1.61 -14.04
CA MET A 280 -33.18 0.55 -13.13
C MET A 280 -32.04 -0.06 -12.31
N GLU A 281 -30.86 -0.28 -12.91
CA GLU A 281 -29.70 -0.81 -12.19
C GLU A 281 -29.16 0.21 -11.18
N ALA A 282 -29.11 1.49 -11.55
CA ALA A 282 -28.74 2.56 -10.63
C ALA A 282 -29.76 2.70 -9.49
N ASP A 283 -31.06 2.54 -9.75
CA ASP A 283 -32.11 2.61 -8.73
C ASP A 283 -31.98 1.48 -7.71
N ILE A 284 -31.76 0.25 -8.16
CA ILE A 284 -31.51 -0.90 -7.28
C ILE A 284 -30.26 -0.66 -6.41
N LEU A 285 -29.16 -0.21 -7.02
CA LEU A 285 -27.92 0.06 -6.29
C LEU A 285 -28.10 1.15 -5.22
N PHE A 286 -28.72 2.28 -5.58
CA PHE A 286 -28.96 3.40 -4.67
C PHE A 286 -30.03 3.11 -3.62
N HIS A 287 -31.00 2.24 -3.93
CA HIS A 287 -31.97 1.74 -2.96
C HIS A 287 -31.25 1.01 -1.83
N PHE A 288 -30.46 -0.03 -2.16
CA PHE A 288 -29.72 -0.77 -1.14
C PHE A 288 -28.71 0.11 -0.38
N ALA A 289 -27.93 0.93 -1.08
CA ALA A 289 -26.94 1.78 -0.43
C ALA A 289 -27.59 2.88 0.43
N GLY A 290 -28.84 3.26 0.15
CA GLY A 290 -29.55 4.36 0.81
C GLY A 290 -30.54 3.96 1.90
N LEU A 291 -30.72 2.66 2.20
CA LEU A 291 -31.68 2.19 3.22
C LEU A 291 -31.44 2.83 4.60
N ASP A 292 -30.18 3.02 4.99
CA ASP A 292 -29.82 3.62 6.28
C ASP A 292 -29.81 5.17 6.25
N ALA A 293 -29.83 5.78 5.07
CA ALA A 293 -29.62 7.21 4.87
C ALA A 293 -30.48 7.78 3.72
N PRO A 294 -31.73 8.20 3.97
CA PRO A 294 -32.68 8.64 2.95
C PRO A 294 -32.35 9.99 2.29
N SER A 295 -31.15 10.52 2.52
CA SER A 295 -30.72 11.85 2.03
C SER A 295 -30.56 11.94 0.50
N GLY A 296 -30.62 10.81 -0.23
CA GLY A 296 -30.47 10.75 -1.69
C GLY A 296 -29.04 11.00 -2.20
N ARG A 297 -28.11 11.40 -1.32
CA ARG A 297 -26.67 11.54 -1.59
C ARG A 297 -25.89 10.55 -0.74
N LEU A 298 -25.19 9.63 -1.39
CA LEU A 298 -24.56 8.48 -0.73
C LEU A 298 -23.05 8.55 -0.83
N SER A 299 -22.37 8.20 0.26
CA SER A 299 -20.91 8.19 0.33
C SER A 299 -20.33 6.85 -0.11
N GLN A 300 -19.02 6.82 -0.37
CA GLN A 300 -18.29 5.58 -0.67
C GLN A 300 -18.55 4.46 0.36
N LYS A 301 -18.74 4.81 1.65
CA LYS A 301 -19.00 3.85 2.73
C LYS A 301 -20.39 3.21 2.65
N ASP A 302 -21.35 3.91 2.06
CA ASP A 302 -22.73 3.44 1.93
C ASP A 302 -22.82 2.39 0.82
N PHE A 303 -22.12 2.61 -0.30
CA PHE A 303 -21.96 1.60 -1.35
C PHE A 303 -21.12 0.40 -0.92
N ALA A 304 -20.19 0.58 0.03
CA ALA A 304 -19.37 -0.52 0.55
C ALA A 304 -20.20 -1.64 1.18
N LYS A 305 -21.32 -1.31 1.81
CA LYS A 305 -22.22 -2.30 2.39
C LYS A 305 -22.88 -3.21 1.34
N VAL A 306 -22.98 -2.73 0.10
CA VAL A 306 -23.67 -3.41 -1.00
C VAL A 306 -22.67 -4.18 -1.88
N VAL A 307 -21.53 -3.57 -2.18
CA VAL A 307 -20.54 -4.10 -3.14
C VAL A 307 -19.52 -5.03 -2.48
N ASP A 308 -19.24 -4.85 -1.18
CA ASP A 308 -18.28 -5.71 -0.48
C ASP A 308 -18.98 -6.96 0.09
N ALA A 309 -18.75 -8.10 -0.56
CA ALA A 309 -19.28 -9.39 -0.11
C ALA A 309 -18.80 -9.82 1.31
N SER A 310 -17.74 -9.20 1.84
CA SER A 310 -17.24 -9.43 3.20
C SER A 310 -17.88 -8.51 4.27
N TRP A 311 -18.74 -7.58 3.87
CA TRP A 311 -19.36 -6.63 4.78
C TRP A 311 -20.41 -7.29 5.69
N ARG A 312 -20.32 -7.02 7.00
CA ARG A 312 -21.16 -7.59 8.07
C ARG A 312 -21.95 -6.50 8.80
N MET A 313 -23.20 -6.78 9.20
CA MET A 313 -23.94 -5.92 10.13
C MET A 313 -23.43 -6.06 11.58
N PRO A 314 -23.41 -4.98 12.38
CA PRO A 314 -23.01 -5.01 13.79
C PRO A 314 -23.86 -5.94 14.68
N LEU A 315 -25.06 -6.32 14.26
CA LEU A 315 -25.97 -7.15 15.07
C LEU A 315 -25.57 -8.63 15.11
N ALA A 316 -24.82 -9.12 14.11
CA ALA A 316 -24.26 -10.48 14.12
C ALA A 316 -23.14 -10.65 15.17
N LEU A 317 -22.52 -9.54 15.62
CA LEU A 317 -21.56 -9.53 16.74
C LEU A 317 -22.24 -9.74 18.10
N ALA A 318 -23.57 -9.56 18.21
CA ALA A 318 -24.29 -9.82 19.46
C ALA A 318 -24.58 -11.33 19.67
N GLY A 319 -24.74 -12.11 18.59
CA GLY A 319 -25.07 -13.53 18.66
C GLY A 319 -23.90 -14.47 18.97
N GLN A 320 -22.66 -14.03 18.76
CA GLN A 320 -21.44 -14.80 19.10
C GLN A 320 -20.80 -14.37 20.44
N ALA A 321 -21.46 -13.51 21.21
CA ALA A 321 -20.96 -13.01 22.49
C ALA A 321 -21.13 -13.99 23.67
N VAL A 322 -21.74 -15.17 23.46
CA VAL A 322 -22.01 -16.13 24.55
C VAL A 322 -20.95 -17.22 24.69
N SER A 323 -20.00 -17.36 23.75
CA SER A 323 -18.93 -18.37 23.82
C SER A 323 -17.51 -17.82 24.05
N THR A 324 -17.36 -16.50 24.17
CA THR A 324 -16.03 -15.84 24.13
C THR A 324 -15.66 -15.15 25.46
N ALA A 325 -15.97 -15.78 26.59
CA ALA A 325 -15.41 -15.37 27.89
C ALA A 325 -13.89 -15.67 28.00
N THR A 326 -13.33 -16.49 27.10
CA THR A 326 -11.89 -16.82 27.07
C THR A 326 -11.09 -15.95 26.09
N THR A 327 -11.76 -15.26 25.16
CA THR A 327 -11.14 -14.56 24.03
C THR A 327 -10.82 -13.09 24.32
N THR A 328 -11.46 -12.48 25.33
CA THR A 328 -11.24 -11.08 25.71
C THR A 328 -9.84 -10.81 26.27
N ALA A 329 -9.22 -11.77 26.94
CA ALA A 329 -7.83 -11.66 27.39
C ALA A 329 -6.82 -11.74 26.23
N GLN A 330 -7.10 -12.58 25.23
CA GLN A 330 -6.26 -12.73 24.04
C GLN A 330 -6.38 -11.54 23.09
N VAL A 331 -7.59 -10.99 22.90
CA VAL A 331 -7.83 -9.81 22.07
C VAL A 331 -7.23 -8.54 22.69
N ALA A 332 -7.27 -8.40 24.03
CA ALA A 332 -6.59 -7.29 24.71
C ALA A 332 -5.06 -7.41 24.61
N ALA A 333 -4.52 -8.62 24.70
CA ALA A 333 -3.09 -8.88 24.51
C ALA A 333 -2.65 -8.66 23.05
N GLU A 334 -3.46 -9.04 22.06
CA GLU A 334 -3.20 -8.82 20.64
C GLU A 334 -3.32 -7.34 20.25
N LYS A 335 -4.28 -6.59 20.81
CA LYS A 335 -4.40 -5.15 20.58
C LYS A 335 -3.23 -4.39 21.20
N THR A 336 -2.77 -4.81 22.39
CA THR A 336 -1.58 -4.25 23.03
C THR A 336 -0.31 -4.62 22.26
N ARG A 337 -0.20 -5.86 21.75
CA ARG A 337 0.89 -6.33 20.90
C ARG A 337 0.92 -5.64 19.54
N SER A 338 -0.24 -5.35 18.95
CA SER A 338 -0.39 -4.61 17.69
C SER A 338 0.01 -3.15 17.84
N VAL A 339 -0.37 -2.50 18.93
CA VAL A 339 0.06 -1.13 19.25
C VAL A 339 1.55 -1.09 19.57
N LEU A 340 2.06 -2.02 20.38
CA LEU A 340 3.51 -2.14 20.66
C LEU A 340 4.31 -2.42 19.39
N HIS A 341 3.80 -3.28 18.50
CA HIS A 341 4.45 -3.56 17.21
C HIS A 341 4.46 -2.33 16.30
N SER A 342 3.36 -1.59 16.23
CA SER A 342 3.27 -0.35 15.43
C SER A 342 4.20 0.75 15.96
N ILE A 343 4.31 0.86 17.30
CA ILE A 343 5.24 1.77 17.96
C ILE A 343 6.69 1.31 17.72
N LEU A 344 6.97 0.02 17.87
CA LEU A 344 8.30 -0.55 17.64
C LEU A 344 8.75 -0.38 16.19
N GLU A 345 7.84 -0.57 15.22
CA GLU A 345 8.07 -0.35 13.80
C GLU A 345 8.37 1.12 13.50
N SER A 346 7.57 2.03 14.07
CA SER A 346 7.82 3.47 13.95
C SER A 346 9.16 3.88 14.55
N VAL A 347 9.51 3.35 15.73
CA VAL A 347 10.80 3.59 16.40
C VAL A 347 11.95 3.00 15.59
N HIS A 348 11.77 1.82 15.00
CA HIS A 348 12.77 1.17 14.16
C HIS A 348 13.04 1.96 12.88
N HIS A 349 12.00 2.36 12.14
CA HIS A 349 12.16 3.20 10.95
C HIS A 349 12.77 4.56 11.28
N PHE A 350 12.39 5.14 12.41
CA PHE A 350 12.98 6.38 12.90
C PHE A 350 14.46 6.21 13.27
N ALA A 351 14.83 5.10 13.92
CA ALA A 351 16.21 4.79 14.28
C ALA A 351 17.09 4.52 13.05
N LEU A 352 16.61 3.72 12.09
CA LEU A 352 17.30 3.48 10.82
C LEU A 352 17.45 4.77 10.00
N GLY A 353 16.39 5.59 9.90
CA GLY A 353 16.44 6.88 9.23
C GLY A 353 17.40 7.85 9.91
N SER A 354 17.46 7.84 11.24
CA SER A 354 18.39 8.65 12.03
C SER A 354 19.85 8.23 11.84
N LEU A 355 20.12 6.93 11.83
CA LEU A 355 21.45 6.37 11.63
C LEU A 355 21.95 6.62 10.20
N ALA A 356 21.08 6.42 9.21
CA ALA A 356 21.35 6.76 7.82
C ALA A 356 21.63 8.26 7.64
N GLY A 357 20.82 9.12 8.28
CA GLY A 357 21.02 10.57 8.26
C GLY A 357 22.34 11.01 8.92
N ALA A 358 22.72 10.36 10.02
CA ALA A 358 24.01 10.58 10.68
C ALA A 358 25.17 10.16 9.77
N PHE A 359 25.07 9.02 9.08
CA PHE A 359 26.06 8.56 8.12
C PHE A 359 26.21 9.54 6.94
N GLY A 360 25.10 9.99 6.36
CA GLY A 360 25.12 10.99 5.29
C GLY A 360 25.79 12.29 5.75
N ALA A 361 25.46 12.77 6.96
CA ALA A 361 26.08 13.96 7.54
C ALA A 361 27.59 13.78 7.81
N PHE A 362 28.03 12.58 8.18
CA PHE A 362 29.44 12.24 8.37
C PHE A 362 30.22 12.26 7.04
N MET A 363 29.66 11.69 5.96
CA MET A 363 30.32 11.66 4.65
C MET A 363 30.58 13.06 4.06
N VAL A 364 29.64 13.99 4.22
CA VAL A 364 29.80 15.36 3.70
C VAL A 364 30.48 16.32 4.69
N TYR A 365 30.85 15.84 5.88
CA TYR A 365 31.41 16.67 6.94
C TYR A 365 32.67 17.47 6.53
N PRO A 366 33.60 16.93 5.72
CA PRO A 366 34.77 17.70 5.25
C PRO A 366 34.39 18.96 4.45
N ILE A 367 33.36 18.88 3.61
CA ILE A 367 32.82 20.03 2.86
C ILE A 367 32.28 21.08 3.83
N ASP A 368 31.68 20.59 4.91
CA ASP A 368 31.08 21.41 5.95
C ASP A 368 32.10 22.22 6.73
N LEU A 369 33.22 21.61 7.09
CA LEU A 369 34.33 22.28 7.75
C LEU A 369 34.94 23.36 6.86
N VAL A 370 35.17 23.05 5.58
CA VAL A 370 35.73 24.01 4.61
C VAL A 370 34.79 25.21 4.45
N LYS A 371 33.47 24.97 4.37
CA LYS A 371 32.47 26.03 4.31
C LYS A 371 32.55 26.94 5.53
N THR A 372 32.55 26.40 6.75
CA THR A 372 32.51 27.23 7.97
C THR A 372 33.77 28.05 8.15
N ARG A 373 34.94 27.52 7.80
CA ARG A 373 36.21 28.28 7.79
C ARG A 373 36.22 29.40 6.75
N MET A 374 35.76 29.11 5.53
CA MET A 374 35.64 30.12 4.46
C MET A 374 34.65 31.24 4.83
N GLN A 375 33.56 30.94 5.53
CA GLN A 375 32.59 31.93 6.01
C GLN A 375 33.14 32.78 7.17
N ASN A 376 33.96 32.17 8.03
CA ASN A 376 34.61 32.84 9.15
C ASN A 376 35.77 33.75 8.73
N GLN A 377 36.39 33.54 7.56
CA GLN A 377 37.50 34.37 7.09
C GLN A 377 37.09 35.84 6.91
N ARG A 378 37.63 36.71 7.76
CA ARG A 378 37.45 38.17 7.73
C ARG A 378 38.52 38.81 6.83
N SER A 379 38.13 39.81 6.05
CA SER A 379 38.99 40.38 4.99
C SER A 379 39.67 41.70 5.40
N THR A 380 39.97 41.89 6.69
CA THR A 380 40.27 43.21 7.26
C THR A 380 41.74 43.64 7.19
N ARG A 381 42.68 42.80 6.72
CA ARG A 381 44.09 43.21 6.46
C ARG A 381 44.58 42.77 5.09
N VAL A 382 45.17 43.70 4.35
CA VAL A 382 45.86 43.47 3.07
C VAL A 382 47.09 42.62 3.36
N GLY A 383 47.04 41.32 2.99
CA GLY A 383 48.13 40.35 3.20
C GLY A 383 47.78 39.09 4.00
N GLU A 384 46.66 39.06 4.75
CA GLU A 384 46.27 37.94 5.64
C GLU A 384 45.04 37.14 5.14
N ARG A 385 44.90 36.89 3.82
CA ARG A 385 43.91 35.90 3.36
C ARG A 385 44.41 34.49 3.66
N LEU A 386 43.90 33.88 4.73
CA LEU A 386 44.29 32.54 5.15
C LEU A 386 44.05 31.49 4.06
N TYR A 387 42.94 31.63 3.33
CA TYR A 387 42.52 30.77 2.22
C TYR A 387 42.13 31.59 0.99
N ASN A 388 42.63 31.17 -0.18
CA ASN A 388 42.29 31.80 -1.46
C ASN A 388 40.97 31.27 -2.05
N ASN A 389 40.70 29.99 -1.85
CA ASN A 389 39.47 29.32 -2.29
C ASN A 389 39.18 28.08 -1.41
N SER A 390 38.03 27.44 -1.61
CA SER A 390 37.62 26.25 -0.84
C SER A 390 38.60 25.07 -0.99
N LEU A 391 39.23 24.91 -2.17
CA LEU A 391 40.22 23.86 -2.42
C LEU A 391 41.54 24.11 -1.67
N ASP A 392 41.98 25.36 -1.60
CA ASP A 392 43.15 25.81 -0.84
C ASP A 392 42.90 25.64 0.66
N CYS A 393 41.68 25.96 1.14
CA CYS A 393 41.27 25.65 2.51
C CYS A 393 41.37 24.16 2.81
N PHE A 394 40.80 23.30 1.96
CA PHE A 394 40.84 21.85 2.13
C PHE A 394 42.28 21.31 2.18
N ARG A 395 43.13 21.69 1.21
CA ARG A 395 44.54 21.28 1.16
C ARG A 395 45.33 21.73 2.39
N LYS A 396 45.11 22.98 2.83
CA LYS A 396 45.76 23.53 4.03
C LYS A 396 45.30 22.82 5.30
N VAL A 397 44.03 22.44 5.42
CA VAL A 397 43.55 21.66 6.58
C VAL A 397 44.26 20.32 6.65
N ILE A 398 44.31 19.56 5.56
CA ILE A 398 44.98 18.25 5.53
C ILE A 398 46.46 18.38 5.88
N ARG A 399 47.15 19.36 5.27
CA ARG A 399 48.58 19.59 5.52
C ARG A 399 48.89 19.97 6.97
N ASN A 400 47.97 20.68 7.64
CA ASN A 400 48.24 21.32 8.92
C ASN A 400 47.64 20.61 10.13
N GLU A 401 46.51 19.92 9.96
CA GLU A 401 45.75 19.26 11.04
C GLU A 401 45.59 17.77 10.80
N GLY A 402 46.07 17.27 9.65
CA GLY A 402 45.90 15.89 9.23
C GLY A 402 44.48 15.60 8.74
N PHE A 403 44.27 14.36 8.29
CA PHE A 403 42.98 13.91 7.77
C PHE A 403 41.86 13.97 8.84
N LEU A 404 42.19 13.63 10.09
CA LEU A 404 41.23 13.69 11.21
C LEU A 404 40.81 15.14 11.56
N GLY A 405 41.62 16.14 11.21
CA GLY A 405 41.26 17.56 11.36
C GLY A 405 40.00 17.95 10.58
N LEU A 406 39.73 17.27 9.45
CA LEU A 406 38.52 17.48 8.64
C LEU A 406 37.23 17.15 9.40
N TYR A 407 37.31 16.34 10.47
CA TYR A 407 36.17 15.87 11.27
C TYR A 407 36.06 16.55 12.64
N SER A 408 36.81 17.63 12.88
CA SER A 408 36.74 18.38 14.14
C SER A 408 35.35 18.98 14.35
N GLY A 409 34.61 18.47 15.36
CA GLY A 409 33.26 18.91 15.70
C GLY A 409 32.13 18.07 15.08
N VAL A 410 32.43 16.87 14.57
CA VAL A 410 31.42 15.99 13.95
C VAL A 410 30.44 15.43 14.98
N LEU A 411 30.90 15.14 16.19
CA LEU A 411 30.07 14.49 17.22
C LEU A 411 28.83 15.31 17.63
N PRO A 412 28.90 16.62 17.93
CA PRO A 412 27.70 17.43 18.17
C PRO A 412 26.73 17.46 16.98
N GLN A 413 27.27 17.39 15.75
CA GLN A 413 26.43 17.33 14.54
C GLN A 413 25.64 16.03 14.48
N LEU A 414 26.27 14.88 14.73
CA LEU A 414 25.63 13.56 14.66
C LEU A 414 24.52 13.41 15.71
N ILE A 415 24.78 13.87 16.94
CA ILE A 415 23.79 13.85 18.03
C ILE A 415 22.57 14.73 17.68
N GLY A 416 22.80 15.84 16.98
CA GLY A 416 21.75 16.80 16.63
C GLY A 416 20.87 16.40 15.45
N VAL A 417 21.29 15.48 14.56
CA VAL A 417 20.56 15.19 13.31
C VAL A 417 19.15 14.67 13.58
N ALA A 418 19.00 13.68 14.46
CA ALA A 418 17.71 13.02 14.68
C ALA A 418 16.68 13.94 15.35
N PRO A 419 17.00 14.65 16.46
CA PRO A 419 16.07 15.61 17.06
C PRO A 419 15.74 16.77 16.12
N GLU A 420 16.73 17.26 15.36
CA GLU A 420 16.52 18.32 14.36
C GLU A 420 15.44 17.91 13.35
N LYS A 421 15.57 16.74 12.73
CA LYS A 421 14.64 16.29 11.69
C LYS A 421 13.27 15.92 12.25
N ALA A 422 13.22 15.27 13.41
CA ALA A 422 11.98 14.90 14.07
C ALA A 422 11.09 16.13 14.33
N ILE A 423 11.65 17.14 15.02
CA ILE A 423 10.92 18.36 15.37
C ILE A 423 10.45 19.08 14.11
N LYS A 424 11.32 19.19 13.11
CA LYS A 424 11.02 19.91 11.87
C LYS A 424 9.90 19.25 11.07
N LEU A 425 9.88 17.93 10.94
CA LEU A 425 8.84 17.21 10.21
C LEU A 425 7.52 17.23 10.99
N THR A 426 7.55 16.90 12.29
CA THR A 426 6.34 16.87 13.13
C THR A 426 5.65 18.22 13.19
N VAL A 427 6.39 19.31 13.40
CA VAL A 427 5.79 20.65 13.46
C VAL A 427 5.26 21.08 12.09
N ASN A 428 5.95 20.72 11.00
CA ASN A 428 5.47 21.01 9.65
C ASN A 428 4.13 20.30 9.39
N ASP A 429 4.07 18.99 9.68
CA ASP A 429 2.89 18.17 9.44
C ASP A 429 1.71 18.61 10.32
N LEU A 430 1.95 18.97 11.59
CA LEU A 430 0.91 19.50 12.48
C LEU A 430 0.33 20.81 11.96
N VAL A 431 1.18 21.77 11.55
CA VAL A 431 0.72 23.07 11.07
C VAL A 431 0.05 22.93 9.71
N ARG A 432 0.61 22.12 8.80
CA ARG A 432 -0.01 21.79 7.52
C ARG A 432 -1.37 21.09 7.72
N GLY A 433 -1.46 20.12 8.61
CA GLY A 433 -2.70 19.40 8.91
C GLY A 433 -3.79 20.29 9.52
N HIS A 434 -3.40 21.33 10.27
CA HIS A 434 -4.33 22.31 10.82
C HIS A 434 -4.89 23.26 9.75
N PHE A 435 -4.06 23.69 8.79
CA PHE A 435 -4.45 24.61 7.72
C PHE A 435 -4.85 23.91 6.40
N ALA A 436 -4.77 22.59 6.35
CA ALA A 436 -5.23 21.80 5.21
C ALA A 436 -6.75 21.84 5.13
N ASN A 437 -7.26 22.20 3.95
CA ASN A 437 -8.69 22.14 3.71
C ASN A 437 -9.14 20.66 3.70
N LYS A 438 -10.13 20.32 4.53
CA LYS A 438 -10.56 18.94 4.78
C LYS A 438 -11.20 18.27 3.56
N GLU A 439 -11.60 19.06 2.56
CA GLU A 439 -12.25 18.60 1.32
C GLU A 439 -11.23 18.31 0.20
N ASN A 440 -10.20 19.15 0.03
CA ASN A 440 -9.31 19.08 -1.14
C ASN A 440 -7.84 18.70 -0.80
N GLY A 441 -7.47 18.65 0.48
CA GLY A 441 -6.10 18.39 0.94
C GLY A 441 -5.05 19.44 0.53
N LYS A 442 -5.45 20.45 -0.26
CA LYS A 442 -4.60 21.56 -0.71
C LYS A 442 -4.49 22.63 0.37
N ILE A 443 -3.29 23.15 0.54
CA ILE A 443 -2.97 24.22 1.47
C ILE A 443 -2.67 25.47 0.65
N TRP A 444 -3.16 26.63 1.10
CA TRP A 444 -2.85 27.89 0.44
C TRP A 444 -1.35 28.23 0.61
N TYR A 445 -0.70 28.73 -0.45
CA TYR A 445 0.75 28.96 -0.48
C TYR A 445 1.32 29.72 0.75
N PRO A 446 0.67 30.78 1.28
CA PRO A 446 1.17 31.46 2.48
C PRO A 446 1.13 30.59 3.74
N TYR A 447 0.14 29.70 3.88
CA TYR A 447 0.08 28.76 5.01
C TYR A 447 1.13 27.65 4.90
N GLU A 448 1.50 27.27 3.68
CA GLU A 448 2.63 26.35 3.48
C GLU A 448 3.97 26.96 3.90
N ILE A 449 4.18 28.22 3.53
CA ILE A 449 5.35 29.01 3.90
C ILE A 449 5.35 29.21 5.43
N LEU A 450 4.19 29.49 6.03
CA LEU A 450 4.03 29.62 7.49
C LEU A 450 4.31 28.29 8.22
N ALA A 451 3.85 27.16 7.69
CA ALA A 451 4.12 25.84 8.25
C ALA A 451 5.61 25.52 8.22
N GLY A 452 6.26 25.78 7.07
CA GLY A 452 7.72 25.67 6.94
C GLY A 452 8.47 26.58 7.90
N GLY A 453 8.05 27.86 7.98
CA GLY A 453 8.66 28.85 8.85
C GLY A 453 8.54 28.52 10.34
N THR A 454 7.35 28.12 10.79
CA THR A 454 7.08 27.73 12.19
C THR A 454 7.89 26.49 12.57
N ALA A 455 7.96 25.49 11.69
CA ALA A 455 8.81 24.31 11.89
C ALA A 455 10.30 24.67 12.05
N GLY A 456 10.80 25.58 11.20
CA GLY A 456 12.16 26.10 11.32
C GLY A 456 12.40 26.86 12.64
N GLY A 457 11.42 27.67 13.08
CA GLY A 457 11.49 28.41 14.34
C GLY A 457 11.55 27.50 15.57
N CYS A 458 10.68 26.50 15.64
CA CYS A 458 10.65 25.53 16.73
C CYS A 458 11.94 24.70 16.81
N GLN A 459 12.50 24.31 15.66
CA GLN A 459 13.76 23.57 15.58
C GLN A 459 14.94 24.34 16.22
N VAL A 460 15.01 25.65 16.03
CA VAL A 460 16.13 26.48 16.51
C VAL A 460 16.26 26.47 18.02
N ILE A 461 15.14 26.38 18.76
CA ILE A 461 15.14 26.33 20.23
C ILE A 461 16.00 25.16 20.72
N PHE A 462 15.87 23.99 20.10
CA PHE A 462 16.57 22.78 20.50
C PHE A 462 17.95 22.63 19.87
N THR A 463 18.13 23.11 18.64
CA THR A 463 19.37 22.89 17.88
C THR A 463 20.44 23.93 18.13
N ASN A 464 20.07 25.15 18.55
CA ASN A 464 21.03 26.23 18.71
C ASN A 464 22.17 25.93 19.72
N PRO A 465 21.94 25.29 20.89
CA PRO A 465 23.02 24.85 21.77
C PRO A 465 24.00 23.85 21.14
N LEU A 466 23.52 22.98 20.25
CA LEU A 466 24.36 22.01 19.54
C LEU A 466 25.19 22.70 18.44
N GLU A 467 24.58 23.64 17.74
CA GLU A 467 25.23 24.38 16.65
C GLU A 467 26.35 25.29 17.15
N ILE A 468 26.16 26.01 18.26
CA ILE A 468 27.21 26.88 18.81
C ILE A 468 28.44 26.06 19.27
N VAL A 469 28.22 24.88 19.85
CA VAL A 469 29.28 23.95 20.24
C VAL A 469 30.01 23.42 18.99
N LYS A 470 29.26 23.00 17.96
CA LYS A 470 29.83 22.58 16.67
C LYS A 470 30.72 23.68 16.06
N ILE A 471 30.20 24.90 15.91
CA ILE A 471 30.92 26.01 15.26
C ILE A 471 32.21 26.35 16.02
N ARG A 472 32.16 26.39 17.36
CA ARG A 472 33.36 26.69 18.17
C ARG A 472 34.43 25.61 18.04
N LEU A 473 34.05 24.33 18.01
CA LEU A 473 34.98 23.21 17.80
C LEU A 473 35.58 23.20 16.39
N GLN A 474 34.80 23.58 15.38
CA GLN A 474 35.27 23.69 13.99
C GLN A 474 36.30 24.81 13.80
N VAL A 475 36.12 25.93 14.51
CA VAL A 475 36.99 27.12 14.43
C VAL A 475 38.21 26.99 15.34
N GLN A 476 38.17 26.12 16.36
CA GLN A 476 39.29 25.91 17.27
C GLN A 476 40.58 25.46 16.57
N GLY A 477 40.49 24.68 15.49
CA GLY A 477 41.66 24.28 14.69
C GLY A 477 42.43 25.48 14.10
N GLU A 478 41.74 26.58 13.81
CA GLU A 478 42.38 27.82 13.34
C GLU A 478 43.11 28.55 14.49
N ILE A 479 42.53 28.57 15.69
CA ILE A 479 43.03 29.31 16.85
C ILE A 479 44.28 28.65 17.45
N ALA A 480 44.37 27.32 17.38
CA ALA A 480 45.50 26.55 17.88
C ALA A 480 46.84 26.87 17.16
N LYS A 481 46.79 27.53 16.00
CA LYS A 481 47.97 28.01 15.27
C LYS A 481 48.29 29.49 15.48
N THR A 482 47.29 30.34 15.70
CA THR A 482 47.52 31.78 15.92
C THR A 482 48.06 32.08 17.33
N VAL A 483 47.89 31.14 18.26
CA VAL A 483 48.36 31.25 19.65
C VAL A 483 49.03 29.93 20.03
N GLU A 484 50.37 29.92 20.12
CA GLU A 484 51.13 28.76 20.60
C GLU A 484 50.69 28.39 22.03
N GLY A 485 50.38 27.11 22.27
CA GLY A 485 49.98 26.59 23.58
C GLY A 485 48.48 26.66 23.93
N ALA A 486 47.59 27.03 22.99
CA ALA A 486 46.15 27.05 23.28
C ALA A 486 45.59 25.62 23.53
N PRO A 487 45.00 25.32 24.70
CA PRO A 487 44.51 23.99 25.03
C PRO A 487 43.34 23.59 24.12
N ARG A 488 43.33 22.32 23.66
CA ARG A 488 42.17 21.73 22.97
C ARG A 488 40.97 21.75 23.92
N ARG A 489 39.88 22.39 23.51
CA ARG A 489 38.71 22.68 24.36
C ARG A 489 37.70 21.58 24.08
N SER A 490 37.31 20.85 25.12
CA SER A 490 36.24 19.85 25.00
C SER A 490 34.88 20.55 24.81
N ALA A 491 33.94 19.86 24.16
CA ALA A 491 32.54 20.29 24.08
C ALA A 491 31.97 20.62 25.48
N MET A 492 32.30 19.81 26.49
CA MET A 492 31.84 19.99 27.86
C MET A 492 32.37 21.28 28.50
N TRP A 493 33.62 21.64 28.19
CA TRP A 493 34.24 22.89 28.64
C TRP A 493 33.56 24.11 28.00
N ILE A 494 33.21 24.02 26.72
CA ILE A 494 32.49 25.08 25.99
C ILE A 494 31.11 25.32 26.61
N VAL A 495 30.36 24.24 26.89
CA VAL A 495 29.05 24.30 27.54
C VAL A 495 29.14 24.93 28.92
N LYS A 496 30.09 24.48 29.75
CA LYS A 496 30.27 24.99 31.12
C LYS A 496 30.66 26.47 31.15
N ASN A 497 31.49 26.92 30.21
CA ASN A 497 31.98 28.30 30.18
C ASN A 497 30.99 29.31 29.56
N LEU A 498 30.16 28.86 28.62
CA LEU A 498 29.14 29.73 28.03
C LEU A 498 27.92 29.90 28.95
N GLY A 499 27.59 28.86 29.73
CA GLY A 499 26.33 28.80 30.46
C GLY A 499 25.11 28.82 29.54
N LEU A 500 23.91 28.79 30.12
CA LEU A 500 22.66 28.74 29.36
C LEU A 500 22.49 29.97 28.44
N VAL A 501 22.73 31.18 28.96
CA VAL A 501 22.58 32.42 28.17
C VAL A 501 23.61 32.49 27.03
N GLY A 502 24.84 32.02 27.24
CA GLY A 502 25.86 31.99 26.20
C GLY A 502 25.58 30.96 25.11
N LEU A 503 24.92 29.83 25.43
CA LEU A 503 24.50 28.83 24.44
C LEU A 503 23.44 29.38 23.48
N TYR A 504 22.58 30.30 23.93
CA TYR A 504 21.59 30.98 23.08
C TYR A 504 22.12 32.22 22.37
N LYS A 505 23.41 32.53 22.50
CA LYS A 505 24.03 33.65 21.81
C LYS A 505 24.03 33.41 20.30
N GLY A 506 23.37 34.29 19.55
CA GLY A 506 23.21 34.18 18.10
C GLY A 506 21.95 33.44 17.66
N ALA A 507 21.06 33.05 18.59
CA ALA A 507 19.78 32.42 18.27
C ALA A 507 18.93 33.24 17.27
N SER A 508 18.96 34.58 17.35
CA SER A 508 18.29 35.46 16.39
C SER A 508 18.85 35.34 14.97
N ALA A 509 20.15 35.09 14.82
CA ALA A 509 20.76 34.83 13.51
C ALA A 509 20.45 33.41 13.00
N CYS A 510 20.27 32.44 13.91
CA CYS A 510 19.77 31.11 13.58
C CYS A 510 18.33 31.15 13.07
N LEU A 511 17.43 31.85 13.77
CA LEU A 511 16.05 32.07 13.33
C LEU A 511 16.00 32.74 11.96
N LEU A 512 16.81 33.77 11.72
CA LEU A 512 16.89 34.46 10.43
C LEU A 512 17.35 33.56 9.28
N ARG A 513 18.06 32.47 9.56
CA ARG A 513 18.47 31.49 8.55
C ARG A 513 17.45 30.38 8.40
N ASP A 514 17.02 29.77 9.50
CA ASP A 514 16.28 28.52 9.51
C ASP A 514 14.79 28.69 9.20
N VAL A 515 14.20 29.83 9.59
CA VAL A 515 12.81 30.17 9.24
C VAL A 515 12.70 30.36 7.72
N PRO A 516 13.48 31.24 7.05
CA PRO A 516 13.40 31.38 5.60
C PRO A 516 13.82 30.11 4.85
N PHE A 517 14.82 29.37 5.36
CA PHE A 517 15.26 28.14 4.70
C PHE A 517 14.11 27.12 4.66
N SER A 518 13.41 26.93 5.78
CA SER A 518 12.33 25.96 5.89
C SER A 518 11.06 26.43 5.18
N ALA A 519 10.78 27.73 5.20
CA ALA A 519 9.69 28.36 4.48
C ALA A 519 9.81 28.24 2.95
N ILE A 520 11.03 28.15 2.42
CA ILE A 520 11.28 27.88 1.00
C ILE A 520 11.33 26.36 0.74
N TYR A 521 12.07 25.62 1.56
CA TYR A 521 12.33 24.19 1.33
C TYR A 521 11.05 23.35 1.29
N PHE A 522 10.16 23.51 2.26
CA PHE A 522 8.99 22.62 2.37
C PHE A 522 7.96 22.80 1.26
N PRO A 523 7.55 24.04 0.91
CA PRO A 523 6.66 24.24 -0.24
C PRO A 523 7.31 23.77 -1.55
N THR A 524 8.58 24.14 -1.80
CA THR A 524 9.27 23.69 -3.02
C THR A 524 9.37 22.16 -3.07
N TYR A 525 9.62 21.50 -1.95
CA TYR A 525 9.64 20.04 -1.87
C TYR A 525 8.25 19.42 -2.11
N ALA A 526 7.19 19.98 -1.52
CA ALA A 526 5.82 19.50 -1.71
C ALA A 526 5.40 19.59 -3.19
N HIS A 527 5.61 20.75 -3.81
CA HIS A 527 5.29 21.00 -5.20
C HIS A 527 6.15 20.21 -6.19
N LEU A 528 7.44 20.00 -5.90
CA LEU A 528 8.26 19.12 -6.74
C LEU A 528 7.72 17.69 -6.74
N LYS A 529 7.27 17.19 -5.58
CA LYS A 529 6.70 15.85 -5.52
C LYS A 529 5.37 15.74 -6.26
N SER A 530 4.45 16.69 -6.06
CA SER A 530 3.14 16.65 -6.74
C SER A 530 3.22 17.00 -8.23
N ASP A 531 3.89 18.09 -8.57
CA ASP A 531 3.75 18.73 -9.90
C ASP A 531 4.77 18.20 -10.91
N VAL A 532 5.96 17.75 -10.46
CA VAL A 532 7.04 17.25 -11.33
C VAL A 532 7.14 15.74 -11.33
N PHE A 533 6.99 15.11 -10.16
CA PHE A 533 7.10 13.66 -10.02
C PHE A 533 5.74 12.94 -9.91
N GLY A 534 4.63 13.67 -9.91
CA GLY A 534 3.28 13.12 -10.01
C GLY A 534 2.77 12.41 -8.76
N GLU A 535 3.24 12.79 -7.56
CA GLU A 535 2.76 12.21 -6.29
C GLU A 535 1.25 12.40 -6.15
N THR A 536 0.50 11.30 -6.27
CA THR A 536 -0.96 11.27 -6.11
C THR A 536 -1.29 10.30 -4.98
N GLN A 537 -2.49 10.37 -4.39
CA GLN A 537 -2.89 9.45 -3.31
C GLN A 537 -2.77 7.95 -3.70
N THR A 538 -2.75 7.65 -5.00
CA THR A 538 -2.58 6.32 -5.61
C THR A 538 -1.14 5.98 -6.02
N GLN A 539 -0.24 6.96 -6.17
CA GLN A 539 1.13 6.76 -6.65
C GLN A 539 2.13 7.40 -5.68
N ARG A 540 2.81 6.56 -4.89
CA ARG A 540 3.92 7.00 -4.02
C ARG A 540 5.23 7.00 -4.81
N LEU A 541 6.02 8.05 -4.65
CA LEU A 541 7.30 8.19 -5.34
C LEU A 541 8.31 7.16 -4.84
N GLY A 542 9.14 6.68 -5.77
CA GLY A 542 10.33 5.91 -5.42
C GLY A 542 11.33 6.75 -4.62
N ILE A 543 12.20 6.08 -3.86
CA ILE A 543 13.15 6.75 -2.97
C ILE A 543 14.08 7.71 -3.75
N VAL A 544 14.50 7.31 -4.96
CA VAL A 544 15.33 8.13 -5.86
C VAL A 544 14.60 9.43 -6.28
N GLN A 545 13.29 9.37 -6.53
CA GLN A 545 12.49 10.54 -6.93
C GLN A 545 12.29 11.48 -5.74
N LEU A 546 11.97 10.95 -4.55
CA LEU A 546 11.87 11.74 -3.31
C LEU A 546 13.18 12.48 -3.01
N LEU A 547 14.33 11.82 -3.18
CA LEU A 547 15.63 12.44 -2.94
C LEU A 547 16.02 13.46 -4.01
N THR A 548 15.67 13.20 -5.27
CA THR A 548 15.89 14.17 -6.36
C THR A 548 15.05 15.42 -6.12
N ALA A 549 13.77 15.26 -5.71
CA ALA A 549 12.92 16.36 -5.28
C ALA A 549 13.52 17.12 -4.09
N GLY A 550 14.04 16.42 -3.08
CA GLY A 550 14.68 17.02 -1.91
C GLY A 550 15.96 17.78 -2.26
N ALA A 551 16.79 17.25 -3.15
CA ALA A 551 18.01 17.89 -3.62
C ALA A 551 17.69 19.18 -4.39
N ILE A 552 16.75 19.14 -5.33
CA ILE A 552 16.33 20.31 -6.12
C ILE A 552 15.67 21.36 -5.22
N ALA A 553 14.79 20.96 -4.29
CA ALA A 553 14.16 21.87 -3.33
C ALA A 553 15.18 22.56 -2.41
N GLY A 554 16.26 21.86 -2.07
CA GLY A 554 17.34 22.36 -1.21
C GLY A 554 18.19 23.46 -1.84
N MET A 555 18.34 23.50 -3.17
CA MET A 555 19.21 24.45 -3.88
C MET A 555 18.78 25.92 -3.70
N PRO A 556 17.53 26.33 -4.02
CA PRO A 556 17.10 27.71 -3.84
C PRO A 556 17.04 28.10 -2.37
N ALA A 557 16.56 27.20 -1.50
CA ALA A 557 16.53 27.41 -0.05
C ALA A 557 17.93 27.67 0.52
N ALA A 558 18.93 26.90 0.08
CA ALA A 558 20.32 27.06 0.51
C ALA A 558 20.94 28.36 -0.01
N TYR A 559 20.74 28.68 -1.29
CA TYR A 559 21.36 29.86 -1.90
C TYR A 559 20.82 31.17 -1.32
N LEU A 560 19.50 31.33 -1.31
CA LEU A 560 18.82 32.56 -0.86
C LEU A 560 19.07 32.87 0.63
N THR A 561 19.29 31.85 1.45
CA THR A 561 19.57 32.04 2.89
C THR A 561 21.06 32.10 3.23
N THR A 562 21.96 32.10 2.23
CA THR A 562 23.42 32.18 2.46
C THR A 562 23.84 33.46 3.19
N PRO A 563 23.29 34.65 2.87
CA PRO A 563 23.61 35.88 3.61
C PRO A 563 23.35 35.76 5.12
N CYS A 564 22.22 35.16 5.51
CA CYS A 564 21.86 34.94 6.91
C CYS A 564 22.83 33.96 7.60
N ASP A 565 23.28 32.93 6.89
CA ASP A 565 24.23 31.93 7.38
C ASP A 565 25.64 32.53 7.59
N VAL A 566 26.07 33.46 6.73
CA VAL A 566 27.34 34.20 6.92
C VAL A 566 27.28 35.11 8.16
N ILE A 567 26.17 35.83 8.37
CA ILE A 567 26.00 36.68 9.55
C ILE A 567 26.00 35.82 10.82
N LYS A 568 25.26 34.70 10.82
CA LYS A 568 25.20 33.75 11.93
C LYS A 568 26.58 33.22 12.31
N THR A 569 27.31 32.69 11.34
CA THR A 569 28.64 32.09 11.58
C THR A 569 29.59 33.10 12.19
N ARG A 570 29.65 34.34 11.67
CA ARG A 570 30.50 35.41 12.20
C ARG A 570 30.11 35.89 13.60
N LEU A 571 28.83 35.84 13.94
CA LEU A 571 28.31 36.23 15.26
C LEU A 571 28.56 35.16 16.33
N GLN A 572 28.55 33.88 15.95
CA GLN A 572 28.74 32.73 16.85
C GLN A 572 30.21 32.35 17.06
N VAL A 573 31.10 32.77 16.16
CA VAL A 573 32.55 32.65 16.34
C VAL A 573 33.03 33.56 17.48
N GLU A 574 33.92 33.05 18.32
CA GLU A 574 34.60 33.82 19.37
C GLU A 574 35.52 34.87 18.72
N ALA A 575 35.33 36.16 19.05
CA ALA A 575 36.16 37.23 18.51
C ALA A 575 37.61 37.07 19.00
N ARG A 576 38.59 37.15 18.08
CA ARG A 576 40.02 37.11 18.43
C ARG A 576 40.43 38.40 19.17
N LYS A 577 41.56 38.39 19.86
CA LYS A 577 42.14 39.64 20.39
C LYS A 577 42.49 40.56 19.21
N GLY A 578 41.86 41.73 19.13
CA GLY A 578 42.01 42.70 18.03
C GLY A 578 40.92 42.65 16.95
N ASP A 579 39.98 41.70 17.03
CA ASP A 579 38.83 41.63 16.11
C ASP A 579 37.68 42.56 16.53
N VAL A 580 36.93 43.07 15.55
CA VAL A 580 35.68 43.80 15.81
C VAL A 580 34.69 42.88 16.50
N ARG A 581 34.25 43.26 17.70
CA ARG A 581 33.20 42.57 18.45
C ARG A 581 31.84 43.01 17.91
N TYR A 582 31.05 42.05 17.45
CA TYR A 582 29.69 42.36 16.98
C TYR A 582 28.73 42.48 18.15
N ASN A 583 28.09 43.65 18.28
CA ASN A 583 27.10 43.92 19.33
C ASN A 583 25.70 43.37 19.00
N GLY A 584 25.46 42.97 17.74
CA GLY A 584 24.20 42.38 17.31
C GLY A 584 24.14 42.11 15.81
N LEU A 585 23.01 41.58 15.36
CA LEU A 585 22.75 41.19 13.97
C LEU A 585 22.93 42.36 12.99
N ARG A 586 22.27 43.50 13.28
CA ARG A 586 22.30 44.71 12.43
C ARG A 586 23.70 45.30 12.33
N HIS A 587 24.42 45.36 13.46
CA HIS A 587 25.80 45.83 13.51
C HIS A 587 26.73 44.90 12.69
N CYS A 588 26.55 43.59 12.80
CA CYS A 588 27.30 42.62 12.00
C CYS A 588 27.04 42.80 10.50
N ALA A 589 25.78 42.88 10.07
CA ALA A 589 25.42 43.09 8.67
C ALA A 589 25.97 44.41 8.11
N ALA A 590 25.83 45.51 8.84
CA ALA A 590 26.35 46.82 8.43
C ALA A 590 27.89 46.81 8.31
N THR A 591 28.58 46.16 9.24
CA THR A 591 30.05 46.03 9.21
C THR A 591 30.51 45.20 8.02
N ILE A 592 29.85 44.07 7.71
CA ILE A 592 30.17 43.23 6.55
C ILE A 592 29.99 44.03 5.26
N TRP A 593 28.87 44.76 5.15
CA TRP A 593 28.57 45.57 3.99
C TRP A 593 29.63 46.67 3.77
N ARG A 594 29.99 47.38 4.83
CA ARG A 594 30.95 48.49 4.78
C ARG A 594 32.39 48.05 4.54
N ASP A 595 32.82 46.98 5.22
CA ASP A 595 34.24 46.61 5.27
C ASP A 595 34.62 45.52 4.25
N GLU A 596 33.68 44.71 3.77
CA GLU A 596 33.94 43.60 2.83
C GLU A 596 33.07 43.60 1.56
N GLY A 597 32.02 44.41 1.50
CA GLY A 597 31.12 44.54 0.37
C GLY A 597 30.12 43.39 0.19
N PHE A 598 29.20 43.53 -0.78
CA PHE A 598 28.07 42.62 -0.97
C PHE A 598 28.45 41.16 -1.26
N LYS A 599 29.56 40.93 -1.99
CA LYS A 599 30.04 39.57 -2.32
C LYS A 599 30.40 38.75 -1.07
N ALA A 600 30.70 39.41 0.06
CA ALA A 600 31.03 38.73 1.30
C ALA A 600 29.86 37.91 1.88
N PHE A 601 28.61 38.33 1.65
CA PHE A 601 27.42 37.64 2.13
C PHE A 601 27.17 36.28 1.45
N PHE A 602 27.78 36.04 0.29
CA PHE A 602 27.64 34.78 -0.45
C PHE A 602 28.90 33.89 -0.35
N LYS A 603 29.88 34.26 0.49
CA LYS A 603 31.04 33.41 0.76
C LYS A 603 30.59 32.05 1.29
N GLY A 604 31.03 30.97 0.64
CA GLY A 604 30.64 29.60 0.97
C GLY A 604 29.29 29.15 0.41
N GLY A 605 28.58 29.97 -0.38
CA GLY A 605 27.30 29.62 -1.02
C GLY A 605 27.38 28.37 -1.92
N PRO A 606 28.31 28.30 -2.89
CA PRO A 606 28.47 27.11 -3.72
C PRO A 606 28.80 25.84 -2.92
N ALA A 607 29.67 25.95 -1.91
CA ALA A 607 29.99 24.83 -1.02
C ALA A 607 28.74 24.34 -0.26
N ARG A 608 27.82 25.25 0.10
CA ARG A 608 26.55 24.90 0.73
C ARG A 608 25.61 24.13 -0.19
N ILE A 609 25.53 24.50 -1.48
CA ILE A 609 24.71 23.78 -2.48
C ILE A 609 25.31 22.40 -2.75
N VAL A 610 26.61 22.35 -3.02
CA VAL A 610 27.35 21.10 -3.33
C VAL A 610 27.32 20.12 -2.16
N ARG A 611 27.20 20.60 -0.92
CA ARG A 611 27.06 19.74 0.26
C ARG A 611 25.71 19.02 0.29
N SER A 612 24.61 19.65 -0.15
CA SER A 612 23.26 19.10 0.00
C SER A 612 23.04 17.82 -0.81
N SER A 613 23.39 17.82 -2.11
CA SER A 613 23.07 16.67 -2.99
C SER A 613 23.80 15.36 -2.62
N PRO A 614 25.11 15.34 -2.33
CA PRO A 614 25.81 14.12 -1.90
C PRO A 614 25.35 13.62 -0.54
N GLN A 615 24.97 14.52 0.37
CA GLN A 615 24.47 14.13 1.70
C GLN A 615 23.21 13.27 1.57
N PHE A 616 22.29 13.64 0.67
CA PHE A 616 21.10 12.85 0.36
C PHE A 616 21.44 11.50 -0.25
N GLY A 617 22.37 11.46 -1.22
CA GLY A 617 22.82 10.20 -1.84
C GLY A 617 23.45 9.21 -0.85
N PHE A 618 24.33 9.67 0.05
CA PHE A 618 24.93 8.80 1.06
C PHE A 618 23.94 8.37 2.15
N THR A 619 22.98 9.24 2.50
CA THR A 619 21.88 8.88 3.41
C THR A 619 21.05 7.74 2.81
N LEU A 620 20.76 7.80 1.50
CA LEU A 620 20.03 6.74 0.81
C LEU A 620 20.76 5.40 0.85
N ALA A 621 22.00 5.40 0.36
CA ALA A 621 22.80 4.18 0.31
C ALA A 621 22.90 3.55 1.71
N ALA A 622 23.07 4.36 2.75
CA ALA A 622 23.07 3.89 4.12
C ALA A 622 21.70 3.36 4.57
N TYR A 623 20.60 4.03 4.21
CA TYR A 623 19.25 3.57 4.56
C TYR A 623 18.93 2.22 3.93
N GLU A 624 19.21 2.05 2.63
CA GLU A 624 19.01 0.78 1.91
C GLU A 624 19.87 -0.34 2.48
N LEU A 625 21.16 -0.07 2.73
CA LEU A 625 22.07 -1.05 3.35
C LEU A 625 21.62 -1.44 4.76
N LEU A 626 21.22 -0.46 5.58
CA LEU A 626 20.74 -0.70 6.93
C LEU A 626 19.42 -1.46 6.95
N GLN A 627 18.51 -1.18 6.02
CA GLN A 627 17.27 -1.92 5.88
C GLN A 627 17.51 -3.37 5.44
N ASN A 628 18.52 -3.61 4.60
CA ASN A 628 18.92 -4.95 4.19
C ASN A 628 19.65 -5.72 5.30
N TRP A 629 20.42 -5.03 6.16
CA TRP A 629 21.24 -5.64 7.22
C TRP A 629 20.50 -5.81 8.54
N LEU A 630 19.52 -4.96 8.83
CA LEU A 630 18.67 -5.00 10.03
C LEU A 630 17.19 -5.13 9.63
N PRO A 631 16.78 -6.21 8.94
CA PRO A 631 15.37 -6.50 8.72
C PRO A 631 14.73 -6.85 10.06
N MET A 632 13.58 -6.23 10.38
CA MET A 632 12.83 -6.61 11.58
C MET A 632 12.26 -8.03 11.44
N PRO A 633 12.41 -8.91 12.46
CA PRO A 633 11.82 -10.24 12.44
C PRO A 633 10.29 -10.14 12.40
N GLY A 634 9.67 -10.63 11.32
CA GLY A 634 8.21 -10.65 11.16
C GLY A 634 7.63 -9.53 10.29
N THR A 635 8.44 -8.58 9.82
CA THR A 635 8.03 -7.67 8.74
C THR A 635 8.51 -8.28 7.44
N HIS A 636 7.63 -9.07 6.80
CA HIS A 636 7.79 -9.30 5.38
C HIS A 636 7.75 -7.92 4.72
N VAL A 637 8.87 -7.49 4.15
CA VAL A 637 8.83 -6.52 3.06
C VAL A 637 8.11 -7.27 1.95
N ASP A 638 6.79 -7.14 1.93
CA ASP A 638 6.06 -7.31 0.69
C ASP A 638 6.64 -6.25 -0.24
N VAL A 639 7.65 -6.65 -1.01
CA VAL A 639 7.94 -6.02 -2.28
C VAL A 639 6.67 -6.27 -3.08
N THR A 640 5.69 -5.39 -2.88
CA THR A 640 4.54 -5.26 -3.75
C THR A 640 5.15 -5.11 -5.14
N PRO A 641 4.91 -6.06 -6.05
CA PRO A 641 5.23 -5.83 -7.44
C PRO A 641 4.48 -4.56 -7.80
N SER A 642 5.20 -3.54 -8.22
CA SER A 642 4.61 -2.44 -8.97
C SER A 642 4.19 -3.06 -10.30
N GLY A 643 2.99 -3.64 -10.29
CA GLY A 643 2.39 -4.39 -11.38
C GLY A 643 0.88 -4.27 -11.22
N HIS A 644 0.24 -3.93 -12.33
CA HIS A 644 -1.14 -3.50 -12.53
C HIS A 644 -2.17 -3.77 -11.41
N VAL A 645 -2.90 -2.69 -11.08
CA VAL A 645 -4.19 -2.75 -10.39
C VAL A 645 -5.13 -3.59 -11.25
N GLU A 646 -5.51 -4.77 -10.77
CA GLU A 646 -6.82 -5.33 -11.06
C GLU A 646 -7.72 -5.14 -9.83
N PRO A 647 -9.00 -4.81 -10.04
CA PRO A 647 -9.94 -4.60 -8.94
C PRO A 647 -10.19 -5.94 -8.25
N GLY A 648 -9.77 -6.05 -6.99
CA GLY A 648 -10.28 -7.05 -6.08
C GLY A 648 -11.56 -6.52 -5.44
N VAL A 649 -12.57 -7.39 -5.33
CA VAL A 649 -13.89 -7.09 -4.74
C VAL A 649 -13.76 -6.35 -3.40
N GLY A 650 -14.12 -5.06 -3.39
CA GLY A 650 -14.29 -4.23 -2.20
C GLY A 650 -13.65 -2.83 -2.32
N LEU A 651 -14.30 -1.82 -1.73
CA LEU A 651 -13.85 -0.41 -1.74
C LEU A 651 -12.56 -0.13 -0.93
N GLN A 652 -11.95 -1.18 -0.37
CA GLN A 652 -10.61 -1.14 0.22
C GLN A 652 -9.62 -1.71 -0.79
N SER A 653 -8.54 -0.97 -1.10
CA SER A 653 -7.47 -1.47 -1.97
C SER A 653 -6.98 -2.83 -1.46
N ALA A 654 -7.21 -3.89 -2.24
CA ALA A 654 -6.78 -5.23 -1.90
C ALA A 654 -5.25 -5.23 -1.72
N LYS A 655 -4.81 -5.33 -0.47
CA LYS A 655 -3.38 -5.50 -0.12
C LYS A 655 -2.91 -6.94 -0.28
N ALA A 656 -3.76 -7.83 -0.78
CA ALA A 656 -3.47 -9.25 -0.85
C ALA A 656 -2.61 -9.58 -2.09
N PRO A 657 -1.72 -10.58 -2.01
CA PRO A 657 -0.95 -11.05 -3.17
C PRO A 657 -1.86 -11.46 -4.34
N LEU A 658 -1.47 -11.14 -5.58
CA LEU A 658 -2.22 -11.49 -6.80
C LEU A 658 -2.62 -12.99 -6.88
N PRO A 659 -1.73 -13.96 -6.55
CA PRO A 659 -2.08 -15.39 -6.57
C PRO A 659 -3.25 -15.74 -5.64
N TYR A 660 -3.34 -15.05 -4.51
CA TYR A 660 -4.44 -15.23 -3.56
C TYR A 660 -5.78 -14.76 -4.13
N LEU A 661 -5.82 -13.56 -4.72
CA LEU A 661 -7.04 -13.01 -5.31
C LEU A 661 -7.55 -13.88 -6.46
N ARG A 662 -6.65 -14.38 -7.29
CA ARG A 662 -6.98 -15.29 -8.40
C ARG A 662 -7.51 -16.63 -7.91
N SER A 663 -6.89 -17.19 -6.86
CA SER A 663 -7.38 -18.41 -6.19
C SER A 663 -8.80 -18.21 -5.62
N ARG A 664 -9.04 -17.09 -4.94
CA ARG A 664 -10.35 -16.73 -4.40
C ARG A 664 -11.40 -16.55 -5.49
N ASN A 665 -11.07 -15.91 -6.61
CA ASN A 665 -11.98 -15.73 -7.74
C ASN A 665 -12.29 -17.05 -8.45
N ALA A 666 -11.32 -17.95 -8.61
CA ALA A 666 -11.55 -19.29 -9.12
C ALA A 666 -12.54 -20.07 -8.24
N LEU A 667 -12.41 -19.97 -6.91
CA LEU A 667 -13.37 -20.59 -5.98
C LEU A 667 -14.78 -19.99 -6.09
N LYS A 668 -14.90 -18.67 -6.30
CA LYS A 668 -16.22 -18.05 -6.56
C LYS A 668 -16.87 -18.62 -7.82
N LEU A 669 -16.09 -18.80 -8.89
CA LEU A 669 -16.57 -19.40 -10.14
C LEU A 669 -17.00 -20.86 -9.94
N LEU A 670 -16.32 -21.60 -9.06
CA LEU A 670 -16.74 -22.96 -8.71
C LEU A 670 -18.01 -22.97 -7.87
N LEU A 671 -18.16 -22.05 -6.92
CA LEU A 671 -19.39 -21.90 -6.12
C LEU A 671 -20.59 -21.41 -6.94
N ASP A 672 -20.35 -20.79 -8.10
CA ASP A 672 -21.41 -20.47 -9.07
C ASP A 672 -22.05 -21.73 -9.68
N LEU A 673 -21.36 -22.86 -9.69
CA LEU A 673 -21.98 -24.11 -10.11
C LEU A 673 -22.98 -24.58 -9.05
N ASP A 674 -22.53 -24.69 -7.79
CA ASP A 674 -23.35 -25.03 -6.62
C ASP A 674 -22.60 -24.65 -5.33
N GLU A 675 -23.34 -24.21 -4.30
CA GLU A 675 -22.76 -23.78 -3.02
C GLU A 675 -22.13 -24.92 -2.20
N ASN A 676 -22.42 -26.18 -2.55
CA ASN A 676 -21.93 -27.36 -1.84
C ASN A 676 -20.71 -28.00 -2.51
N ILE A 677 -20.24 -27.48 -3.65
CA ILE A 677 -19.05 -28.00 -4.32
C ILE A 677 -17.83 -27.91 -3.39
N GLY A 678 -17.21 -29.06 -3.13
CA GLY A 678 -16.06 -29.19 -2.24
C GLY A 678 -16.40 -29.54 -0.78
N ARG A 679 -17.68 -29.66 -0.41
CA ARG A 679 -18.06 -30.23 0.89
C ARG A 679 -17.94 -31.75 0.84
N VAL A 680 -17.45 -32.35 1.92
CA VAL A 680 -17.50 -33.81 2.11
C VAL A 680 -18.97 -34.21 2.29
N TYR A 681 -19.56 -34.86 1.30
CA TYR A 681 -20.92 -35.39 1.39
C TYR A 681 -20.96 -36.48 2.47
N ILE A 682 -21.62 -36.20 3.60
CA ILE A 682 -22.01 -37.24 4.56
C ILE A 682 -23.39 -37.72 4.10
N PRO A 683 -23.53 -38.96 3.59
CA PRO A 683 -24.83 -39.48 3.21
C PRO A 683 -25.80 -39.41 4.39
N GLN A 684 -27.03 -38.94 4.15
CA GLN A 684 -28.12 -39.02 5.12
C GLN A 684 -28.22 -40.46 5.67
N ALA A 685 -28.46 -40.58 6.98
CA ALA A 685 -28.45 -41.85 7.73
C ALA A 685 -29.31 -42.96 7.09
N ASP A 686 -30.36 -42.59 6.34
CA ASP A 686 -31.28 -43.52 5.68
C ASP A 686 -30.67 -44.25 4.47
N LYS A 687 -29.50 -43.82 3.98
CA LYS A 687 -28.74 -44.48 2.91
C LYS A 687 -27.47 -45.19 3.40
N TRP A 688 -27.28 -45.28 4.72
CA TRP A 688 -26.15 -46.03 5.26
C TRP A 688 -26.32 -47.52 4.98
N PRO A 689 -25.23 -48.24 4.61
CA PRO A 689 -25.26 -49.70 4.56
C PRO A 689 -25.82 -50.27 5.87
N LYS A 690 -26.69 -51.28 5.80
CA LYS A 690 -27.42 -51.84 6.97
C LYS A 690 -26.55 -52.19 8.19
N PHE A 691 -25.24 -52.40 8.00
CA PHE A 691 -24.30 -52.70 9.08
C PHE A 691 -23.78 -51.47 9.85
N LEU A 692 -24.06 -50.24 9.38
CA LEU A 692 -23.66 -48.98 10.02
C LEU A 692 -24.83 -48.23 10.66
N GLN A 693 -26.08 -48.64 10.44
CA GLN A 693 -27.22 -48.02 11.12
C GLN A 693 -27.17 -48.35 12.62
N PRO A 694 -27.27 -47.36 13.53
CA PRO A 694 -27.31 -47.63 14.96
C PRO A 694 -28.56 -48.48 15.27
N SER A 695 -28.35 -49.60 15.96
CA SER A 695 -29.43 -50.46 16.42
C SER A 695 -30.41 -49.64 17.25
N LYS A 696 -31.67 -49.57 16.81
CA LYS A 696 -32.75 -49.03 17.64
C LYS A 696 -32.84 -49.86 18.91
N GLN A 697 -32.42 -49.27 20.03
CA GLN A 697 -32.87 -49.66 21.38
C GLN A 697 -34.01 -48.73 21.78
#